data_AF-A0A6C1TYK5-F1
#
_entry.id   AF-A0A6C1TYK5-F1
#
_cell.length_a   1.000
_cell.length_b   1.000
_cell.length_c   1.000
_cell.angle_alpha   90.00
_cell.angle_beta   90.00
_cell.angle_gamma   90.00
#
_symmetry.space_group_name_H-M   'P 1'
#
loop_
_entity.id
_entity.type
_entity.pdbx_description
1 polymer ?
#
loop_
_entity_poly.entity_id
_entity_poly.type
_entity_poly.pdbx_seq_one_letter_code
_entity_poly.pdbx_strand_id
1 'polypeptide(L)'
;MLFLLLAVLGATVVSAPFVGRILGRNAGWLLSLPLLGAAVIGAMGYVSPGAGDVHSETVAWIPSLNVDFALRIDGLSVVFLMLVLLIGAGVLAYSARYLHDSKPSFYLLMCGFAAAMSTLVLTDNLVVFYIAWEMTTLCSFFLIANGGEKGYAPAIRTLLVTVGGGLLLLTATVIMCVTTGSTQLSVVLADETWTQRPGLTTLVALLVAGAAFTKSAQFPFQAWLPDSMVAIAPVSAYLHAAAMVKAGIYLILRYSPMFAGVDAWHIALVTAGLITSLFGAVTAVKQSDLKALLAYSTMSQLGLLVAVVGIGTQESLTAAIVHTIAHAVFKAALFMSIGIVEHETGTRNFHELRNLRVRMPVTQAIVVISAASMAGVPPFAGFVSKEMLLAAGLSAPHKEALVTLVTGGIVVTSIFTFAYSYRYVLGVLGDRRTKLSGTTETVGEASPSFFAVPAILAAATVAIGFFPHMLNGPVADAVLATTGEFEDPHLALWHGFNLPLALSALVIACGAVLAWRRWAVSAFLYDFRAPITGVEVVESFRSGTIALGERFTAATGTTSQRRHLSAPLLGLVAIGLVGVFTLGDVPEVVGDRYDPADWMLLFIVTIGTASALKARSRVTVAIVVGTVGFGVTLWFYQLGAADVATTQLMVEILTAVVIVMILNRLPDRFPREKRSNILSSGVLAIAVGVVSTLGVLALTGRREKSEAAQWFLREGPIATGGDNIVNVILVEFRAFDTLGELTVLGVAGITVAVMLRSRPLQPRGKARLNKLSAVSSPENNVVFLRSAARVILPLIAIISVVLFFRGHNSSGGGFVAALVGAGGFALLYLMAPSDKAAKVRWPYMTLIGAGITIGAATGLLGYFEGSYLTPLHAYVFGIHLTTALIFDLGVYLAVLGVILAAINLAGIPADDPGEPEDGIAEAGQGDVGLIIDGEHQPIPAGADPVAEDERTNA
;
A
#
# COMPACT_ATOMS: atom_id res chain seq x y z
N MET A 1 -29.83 -18.66 16.40
CA MET A 1 -29.38 -18.06 17.67
C MET A 1 -28.03 -17.36 17.52
N LEU A 2 -27.01 -17.99 16.92
CA LEU A 2 -25.68 -17.38 16.77
C LEU A 2 -25.69 -16.19 15.79
N PHE A 3 -26.42 -16.30 14.68
CA PHE A 3 -26.63 -15.15 13.79
C PHE A 3 -27.40 -14.02 14.46
N LEU A 4 -28.39 -14.35 15.30
CA LEU A 4 -29.13 -13.35 16.07
C LEU A 4 -28.22 -12.61 17.06
N LEU A 5 -27.33 -13.33 17.74
CA LEU A 5 -26.32 -12.74 18.63
C LEU A 5 -25.47 -11.73 17.87
N LEU A 6 -24.90 -12.11 16.74
CA LEU A 6 -24.08 -11.20 15.93
C LEU A 6 -24.90 -10.06 15.31
N ALA A 7 -26.17 -10.28 14.96
CA ALA A 7 -27.06 -9.23 14.49
C ALA A 7 -27.35 -8.18 15.58
N VAL A 8 -27.56 -8.61 16.83
CA VAL A 8 -27.70 -7.71 18.00
C VAL A 8 -26.43 -6.90 18.20
N LEU A 9 -25.25 -7.53 18.13
CA LEU A 9 -23.98 -6.82 18.22
C LEU A 9 -23.78 -5.85 17.05
N GLY A 10 -24.06 -6.26 15.82
CA GLY A 10 -23.98 -5.42 14.63
C GLY A 10 -24.89 -4.20 14.71
N ALA A 11 -26.15 -4.38 15.14
CA ALA A 11 -27.08 -3.29 15.39
C ALA A 11 -26.58 -2.35 16.49
N THR A 12 -25.92 -2.88 17.52
CA THR A 12 -25.29 -2.09 18.59
C THR A 12 -24.13 -1.26 18.06
N VAL A 13 -23.29 -1.81 17.18
CA VAL A 13 -22.20 -1.07 16.51
C VAL A 13 -22.74 0.10 15.69
N VAL A 14 -23.75 -0.15 14.86
CA VAL A 14 -24.33 0.88 13.98
C VAL A 14 -25.04 1.98 14.79
N SER A 15 -25.71 1.62 15.87
CA SER A 15 -26.43 2.57 16.74
C SER A 15 -25.53 3.31 17.74
N ALA A 16 -24.34 2.78 18.07
CA ALA A 16 -23.45 3.34 19.09
C ALA A 16 -23.10 4.84 18.91
N PRO A 17 -22.77 5.34 17.70
CA PRO A 17 -22.52 6.77 17.51
C PRO A 17 -23.75 7.64 17.78
N PHE A 18 -24.94 7.17 17.39
CA PHE A 18 -26.19 7.88 17.55
C PHE A 18 -26.60 7.95 19.02
N VAL A 19 -26.55 6.81 19.72
CA VAL A 19 -26.79 6.74 21.16
C VAL A 19 -25.79 7.61 21.93
N GLY A 20 -24.51 7.58 21.53
CA GLY A 20 -23.46 8.44 22.08
C GLY A 20 -23.75 9.94 21.93
N ARG A 21 -24.34 10.36 20.80
CA ARG A 21 -24.71 11.76 20.59
C ARG A 21 -25.93 12.18 21.41
N ILE A 22 -26.92 11.30 21.57
CA ILE A 22 -28.17 11.62 22.29
C ILE A 22 -28.00 11.57 23.80
N LEU A 23 -27.43 10.47 24.33
CA LEU A 23 -27.33 10.24 25.77
C LEU A 23 -26.01 10.75 26.37
N GLY A 24 -25.13 11.30 25.52
CA GLY A 24 -23.81 11.74 25.93
C GLY A 24 -22.99 10.60 26.55
N ARG A 25 -22.29 10.87 27.66
CA ARG A 25 -21.54 9.85 28.42
C ARG A 25 -22.43 8.74 28.99
N ASN A 26 -23.73 8.99 29.21
CA ASN A 26 -24.62 7.96 29.75
C ASN A 26 -24.96 6.87 28.72
N ALA A 27 -24.56 7.03 27.46
CA ALA A 27 -24.68 6.00 26.42
C ALA A 27 -24.08 4.66 26.83
N GLY A 28 -23.00 4.65 27.64
CA GLY A 28 -22.38 3.42 28.14
C GLY A 28 -23.32 2.50 28.94
N TRP A 29 -24.32 3.05 29.63
CA TRP A 29 -25.34 2.26 30.34
C TRP A 29 -26.30 1.57 29.38
N LEU A 30 -26.71 2.26 28.31
CA LEU A 30 -27.64 1.68 27.34
C LEU A 30 -26.92 0.66 26.44
N LEU A 31 -25.70 0.96 26.01
CA LEU A 31 -24.91 0.10 25.13
C LEU A 31 -24.37 -1.17 25.83
N SER A 32 -24.38 -1.23 27.16
CA SER A 32 -24.05 -2.47 27.88
C SER A 32 -25.17 -3.51 27.82
N LEU A 33 -26.45 -3.08 27.72
CA LEU A 33 -27.60 -3.99 27.73
C LEU A 33 -27.62 -4.95 26.52
N PRO A 34 -27.37 -4.51 25.27
CA PRO A 34 -27.28 -5.43 24.13
C PRO A 34 -26.15 -6.46 24.27
N LEU A 35 -25.01 -6.10 24.88
CA LEU A 35 -23.92 -7.05 25.14
C LEU A 35 -24.33 -8.11 26.18
N LEU A 36 -25.05 -7.71 27.23
CA LEU A 36 -25.63 -8.67 28.19
C LEU A 36 -26.69 -9.56 27.53
N GLY A 37 -27.54 -8.99 26.68
CA GLY A 37 -28.51 -9.75 25.89
C GLY A 37 -27.83 -10.76 24.96
N ALA A 38 -26.75 -10.36 24.29
CA ALA A 38 -25.91 -11.24 23.48
C ALA A 38 -25.27 -12.36 24.33
N ALA A 39 -24.83 -12.07 25.56
CA ALA A 39 -24.29 -13.09 26.46
C ALA A 39 -25.37 -14.12 26.84
N VAL A 40 -26.60 -13.67 27.13
CA VAL A 40 -27.73 -14.57 27.39
C VAL A 40 -28.06 -15.42 26.16
N ILE A 41 -28.13 -14.83 24.96
CA ILE A 41 -28.40 -15.57 23.72
C ILE A 41 -27.29 -16.61 23.46
N GLY A 42 -26.03 -16.26 23.71
CA GLY A 42 -24.90 -17.18 23.58
C GLY A 42 -24.96 -18.33 24.58
N ALA A 43 -25.28 -18.04 25.85
CA ALA A 43 -25.45 -19.06 26.88
C ALA A 43 -26.62 -20.00 26.55
N MET A 44 -27.74 -19.46 26.07
CA MET A 44 -28.86 -20.28 25.62
C MET A 44 -28.49 -21.14 24.40
N GLY A 45 -27.74 -20.59 23.43
CA GLY A 45 -27.26 -21.34 22.28
C GLY A 45 -26.32 -22.50 22.65
N TYR A 46 -25.55 -22.35 23.73
CA TYR A 46 -24.70 -23.40 24.29
C TYR A 46 -25.51 -24.47 25.06
N VAL A 47 -26.53 -24.07 25.82
CA VAL A 47 -27.36 -25.01 26.63
C VAL A 47 -28.45 -25.72 25.81
N SER A 48 -28.85 -25.16 24.66
CA SER A 48 -29.98 -25.66 23.85
C SER A 48 -29.81 -26.98 23.05
N PRO A 49 -28.69 -27.74 23.03
CA PRO A 49 -28.67 -29.03 22.32
C PRO A 49 -29.24 -30.20 23.13
N GLY A 50 -30.04 -31.04 22.46
CA GLY A 50 -30.34 -32.39 22.93
C GLY A 50 -29.08 -33.24 22.94
N ALA A 51 -28.88 -34.02 24.01
CA ALA A 51 -27.84 -35.04 24.21
C ALA A 51 -26.62 -35.03 23.23
N GLY A 52 -25.71 -34.06 23.39
CA GLY A 52 -24.31 -34.18 22.92
C GLY A 52 -23.88 -33.39 21.67
N ASP A 53 -24.77 -32.68 20.97
CA ASP A 53 -24.42 -31.99 19.71
C ASP A 53 -23.94 -30.53 19.92
N VAL A 54 -22.90 -30.12 19.19
CA VAL A 54 -22.41 -28.73 19.14
C VAL A 54 -23.30 -27.89 18.23
N HIS A 55 -23.86 -26.78 18.74
CA HIS A 55 -24.74 -25.92 17.94
C HIS A 55 -23.94 -25.13 16.90
N SER A 56 -24.35 -25.24 15.62
CA SER A 56 -23.70 -24.58 14.49
C SER A 56 -24.72 -23.98 13.52
N GLU A 57 -24.38 -22.84 12.94
CA GLU A 57 -25.18 -22.10 11.97
C GLU A 57 -24.29 -21.61 10.83
N THR A 58 -24.64 -21.92 9.58
CA THR A 58 -23.81 -21.60 8.41
C THR A 58 -24.62 -20.91 7.32
N VAL A 59 -24.06 -19.86 6.74
CA VAL A 59 -24.59 -19.16 5.55
C VAL A 59 -23.44 -18.99 4.55
N ALA A 60 -23.69 -19.32 3.29
CA ALA A 60 -22.71 -19.12 2.22
C ALA A 60 -22.41 -17.63 2.03
N TRP A 61 -21.13 -17.25 2.00
CA TRP A 61 -20.71 -15.86 1.83
C TRP A 61 -20.00 -15.62 0.49
N ILE A 62 -18.95 -16.39 0.18
CA ILE A 62 -18.23 -16.34 -1.10
C ILE A 62 -18.10 -17.78 -1.64
N PRO A 63 -19.15 -18.29 -2.31
CA PRO A 63 -19.18 -19.68 -2.77
C PRO A 63 -18.04 -20.04 -3.74
N SER A 64 -17.57 -19.09 -4.56
CA SER A 64 -16.48 -19.32 -5.51
C SER A 64 -15.14 -19.66 -4.85
N LEU A 65 -14.98 -19.32 -3.56
CA LEU A 65 -13.79 -19.62 -2.77
C LEU A 65 -14.10 -20.67 -1.67
N ASN A 66 -15.29 -21.28 -1.70
CA ASN A 66 -15.81 -22.11 -0.61
C ASN A 66 -15.71 -21.44 0.76
N VAL A 67 -15.93 -20.11 0.84
CA VAL A 67 -15.92 -19.38 2.12
C VAL A 67 -17.34 -19.20 2.61
N ASP A 68 -17.64 -19.82 3.75
CA ASP A 68 -18.91 -19.71 4.42
C ASP A 68 -18.78 -18.85 5.67
N PHE A 69 -19.84 -18.11 6.00
CA PHE A 69 -20.00 -17.52 7.31
C PHE A 69 -20.57 -18.59 8.25
N ALA A 70 -19.68 -19.47 8.73
CA ALA A 70 -20.00 -20.58 9.63
C ALA A 70 -19.73 -20.17 11.09
N LEU A 71 -20.73 -20.32 11.94
CA LEU A 71 -20.66 -20.05 13.38
C LEU A 71 -20.89 -21.36 14.14
N ARG A 72 -20.10 -21.58 15.19
CA ARG A 72 -20.11 -22.77 16.04
C ARG A 72 -19.89 -22.34 17.48
N ILE A 73 -20.70 -22.86 18.41
CA ILE A 73 -20.53 -22.64 19.84
C ILE A 73 -20.29 -23.96 20.58
N ASP A 74 -19.07 -24.11 21.08
CA ASP A 74 -18.57 -25.20 21.93
C ASP A 74 -18.10 -24.68 23.30
N GLY A 75 -17.59 -25.56 24.16
CA GLY A 75 -17.15 -25.19 25.51
C GLY A 75 -16.05 -24.12 25.53
N LEU A 76 -15.10 -24.16 24.60
CA LEU A 76 -14.01 -23.18 24.56
C LEU A 76 -14.53 -21.81 24.13
N SER A 77 -15.32 -21.78 23.05
CA SER A 77 -15.88 -20.54 22.51
C SER A 77 -16.88 -19.90 23.48
N VAL A 78 -17.70 -20.65 24.22
CA VAL A 78 -18.63 -20.07 25.21
C VAL A 78 -17.88 -19.40 26.36
N VAL A 79 -16.79 -20.00 26.87
CA VAL A 79 -15.98 -19.39 27.94
C VAL A 79 -15.42 -18.04 27.47
N PHE A 80 -14.79 -17.98 26.30
CA PHE A 80 -14.23 -16.73 25.79
C PHE A 80 -15.32 -15.73 25.39
N LEU A 81 -16.45 -16.18 24.84
CA LEU A 81 -17.59 -15.33 24.51
C LEU A 81 -18.16 -14.64 25.77
N MET A 82 -18.32 -15.38 26.88
CA MET A 82 -18.78 -14.80 28.15
C MET A 82 -17.80 -13.78 28.69
N LEU A 83 -16.49 -14.06 28.62
CA LEU A 83 -15.46 -13.10 29.04
C LEU A 83 -15.53 -11.80 28.21
N VAL A 84 -15.63 -11.92 26.89
CA VAL A 84 -15.74 -10.77 25.98
C VAL A 84 -17.01 -9.96 26.28
N LEU A 85 -18.17 -10.59 26.34
CA LEU A 85 -19.45 -9.89 26.45
C LEU A 85 -19.71 -9.32 27.84
N LEU A 86 -19.44 -10.09 28.92
CA LEU A 86 -19.71 -9.64 30.29
C LEU A 86 -18.74 -8.53 30.72
N ILE A 87 -17.45 -8.69 30.45
CA ILE A 87 -16.47 -7.64 30.77
C ILE A 87 -16.65 -6.46 29.81
N GLY A 88 -16.98 -6.68 28.54
CA GLY A 88 -17.31 -5.62 27.60
C GLY A 88 -18.51 -4.78 28.05
N ALA A 89 -19.59 -5.43 28.49
CA ALA A 89 -20.75 -4.76 29.06
C ALA A 89 -20.39 -3.97 30.33
N GLY A 90 -19.60 -4.58 31.23
CA GLY A 90 -19.10 -3.92 32.43
C GLY A 90 -18.24 -2.70 32.11
N VAL A 91 -17.33 -2.79 31.14
CA VAL A 91 -16.48 -1.67 30.70
C VAL A 91 -17.31 -0.54 30.09
N LEU A 92 -18.33 -0.86 29.28
CA LEU A 92 -19.23 0.17 28.72
C LEU A 92 -19.99 0.89 29.84
N ALA A 93 -20.53 0.16 30.81
CA ALA A 93 -21.19 0.74 31.98
C ALA A 93 -20.22 1.62 32.82
N TYR A 94 -19.02 1.12 33.10
CA TYR A 94 -17.96 1.86 33.78
C TYR A 94 -17.56 3.15 33.03
N SER A 95 -17.48 3.10 31.69
CA SER A 95 -17.10 4.24 30.86
C SER A 95 -18.04 5.43 31.00
N ALA A 96 -19.31 5.19 31.36
CA ALA A 96 -20.31 6.25 31.51
C ALA A 96 -20.03 7.23 32.66
N ARG A 97 -19.25 6.79 33.66
CA ARG A 97 -18.79 7.63 34.78
C ARG A 97 -17.32 8.02 34.66
N TYR A 98 -16.52 7.27 33.91
CA TYR A 98 -15.14 7.61 33.61
C TYR A 98 -14.99 8.78 32.63
N LEU A 99 -15.84 8.85 31.59
CA LEU A 99 -15.73 9.89 30.57
C LEU A 99 -16.34 11.22 31.06
N HIS A 100 -15.58 12.30 30.90
CA HIS A 100 -16.09 13.67 31.10
C HIS A 100 -17.10 14.05 30.00
N ASP A 101 -16.68 13.91 28.73
CA ASP A 101 -17.49 14.22 27.55
C ASP A 101 -17.82 12.98 26.72
N SER A 102 -18.92 13.06 25.96
CA SER A 102 -19.27 12.00 25.03
C SER A 102 -18.31 11.92 23.86
N LYS A 103 -17.80 10.71 23.59
CA LYS A 103 -16.98 10.41 22.42
C LYS A 103 -17.68 9.33 21.59
N PRO A 104 -18.51 9.67 20.59
CA PRO A 104 -19.21 8.70 19.75
C PRO A 104 -18.27 7.68 19.08
N SER A 105 -17.06 8.12 18.69
CA SER A 105 -16.02 7.24 18.14
C SER A 105 -15.55 6.18 19.14
N PHE A 106 -15.44 6.50 20.42
CA PHE A 106 -15.09 5.54 21.46
C PHE A 106 -16.15 4.43 21.55
N TYR A 107 -17.44 4.77 21.60
CA TYR A 107 -18.51 3.77 21.68
C TYR A 107 -18.59 2.89 20.43
N LEU A 108 -18.46 3.50 19.24
CA LEU A 108 -18.40 2.75 17.98
C LEU A 108 -17.29 1.70 17.99
N LEU A 109 -16.08 2.11 18.38
CA LEU A 109 -14.91 1.24 18.39
C LEU A 109 -14.99 0.17 19.48
N MET A 110 -15.50 0.49 20.68
CA MET A 110 -15.68 -0.48 21.76
C MET A 110 -16.71 -1.54 21.42
N CYS A 111 -17.84 -1.15 20.82
CA CYS A 111 -18.87 -2.09 20.35
C CYS A 111 -18.36 -2.89 19.15
N GLY A 112 -17.68 -2.24 18.20
CA GLY A 112 -17.10 -2.90 17.02
C GLY A 112 -16.06 -3.93 17.41
N PHE A 113 -15.26 -3.62 18.42
CA PHE A 113 -14.29 -4.55 18.99
C PHE A 113 -14.97 -5.73 19.71
N ALA A 114 -16.06 -5.51 20.43
CA ALA A 114 -16.85 -6.60 21.03
C ALA A 114 -17.46 -7.52 19.96
N ALA A 115 -17.99 -6.96 18.87
CA ALA A 115 -18.54 -7.71 17.75
C ALA A 115 -17.44 -8.52 17.01
N ALA A 116 -16.28 -7.91 16.76
CA ALA A 116 -15.14 -8.57 16.14
C ALA A 116 -14.61 -9.74 17.00
N MET A 117 -14.42 -9.52 18.30
CA MET A 117 -13.99 -10.58 19.23
C MET A 117 -15.04 -11.69 19.35
N SER A 118 -16.34 -11.36 19.38
CA SER A 118 -17.41 -12.37 19.43
C SER A 118 -17.44 -13.21 18.14
N THR A 119 -17.22 -12.57 16.98
CA THR A 119 -17.12 -13.28 15.70
C THR A 119 -15.88 -14.18 15.66
N LEU A 120 -14.74 -13.71 16.17
CA LEU A 120 -13.49 -14.46 16.24
C LEU A 120 -13.61 -15.74 17.05
N VAL A 121 -14.32 -15.70 18.18
CA VAL A 121 -14.49 -16.88 19.04
C VAL A 121 -15.59 -17.82 18.55
N LEU A 122 -16.58 -17.32 17.80
CA LEU A 122 -17.69 -18.14 17.30
C LEU A 122 -17.45 -18.72 15.91
N THR A 123 -16.53 -18.20 15.11
CA THR A 123 -16.38 -18.63 13.72
C THR A 123 -15.76 -20.02 13.59
N ASP A 124 -16.35 -20.85 12.74
CA ASP A 124 -15.81 -22.14 12.29
C ASP A 124 -15.24 -22.06 10.87
N ASN A 125 -14.94 -20.85 10.39
CA ASN A 125 -14.29 -20.64 9.10
C ASN A 125 -12.96 -19.89 9.27
N LEU A 126 -11.88 -20.41 8.66
CA LEU A 126 -10.53 -19.86 8.76
C LEU A 126 -10.40 -18.42 8.20
N VAL A 127 -11.08 -18.14 7.08
CA VAL A 127 -11.02 -16.82 6.45
C VAL A 127 -11.78 -15.80 7.29
N VAL A 128 -12.96 -16.18 7.79
CA VAL A 128 -13.73 -15.32 8.71
C VAL A 128 -12.99 -15.14 10.04
N PHE A 129 -12.27 -16.15 10.53
CA PHE A 129 -11.38 -16.05 11.68
C PHE A 129 -10.30 -14.98 11.46
N TYR A 130 -9.61 -15.01 10.33
CA TYR A 130 -8.61 -14.00 9.98
C TYR A 130 -9.22 -12.59 9.85
N ILE A 131 -10.38 -12.46 9.21
CA ILE A 131 -11.08 -11.16 9.09
C ILE A 131 -11.43 -10.63 10.48
N ALA A 132 -12.02 -11.46 11.34
CA ALA A 132 -12.35 -11.08 12.70
C ALA A 132 -11.08 -10.68 13.48
N TRP A 133 -9.99 -11.44 13.33
CA TRP A 133 -8.67 -11.15 13.90
C TRP A 133 -8.17 -9.75 13.54
N GLU A 134 -8.20 -9.38 12.25
CA GLU A 134 -7.79 -8.05 11.81
C GLU A 134 -8.77 -6.95 12.22
N MET A 135 -10.07 -7.24 12.25
CA MET A 135 -11.06 -6.28 12.77
C MET A 135 -10.77 -5.93 14.24
N THR A 136 -10.31 -6.88 15.05
CA THR A 136 -9.85 -6.58 16.41
C THR A 136 -8.61 -5.69 16.42
N THR A 137 -7.67 -5.92 15.48
CA THR A 137 -6.45 -5.12 15.30
C THR A 137 -6.82 -3.66 14.98
N LEU A 138 -7.66 -3.44 13.97
CA LEU A 138 -8.07 -2.12 13.52
C LEU A 138 -8.82 -1.35 14.62
N CYS A 139 -9.76 -2.00 15.31
CA CYS A 139 -10.46 -1.35 16.42
C CYS A 139 -9.48 -0.95 17.54
N SER A 140 -8.55 -1.83 17.91
CA SER A 140 -7.54 -1.53 18.93
C SER A 140 -6.62 -0.37 18.54
N PHE A 141 -6.19 -0.32 17.28
CA PHE A 141 -5.38 0.76 16.73
C PHE A 141 -6.06 2.12 16.90
N PHE A 142 -7.32 2.24 16.47
CA PHE A 142 -8.06 3.49 16.61
C PHE A 142 -8.38 3.83 18.07
N LEU A 143 -8.61 2.84 18.94
CA LEU A 143 -8.80 3.07 20.37
C LEU A 143 -7.54 3.62 21.05
N ILE A 144 -6.34 3.17 20.63
CA ILE A 144 -5.06 3.69 21.12
C ILE A 144 -4.80 5.09 20.55
N ALA A 145 -5.05 5.30 19.24
CA ALA A 145 -4.87 6.59 18.57
C ALA A 145 -5.76 7.70 19.15
N ASN A 146 -6.94 7.35 19.70
CA ASN A 146 -7.83 8.27 20.40
C ASN A 146 -7.23 8.87 21.70
N GLY A 147 -6.03 8.45 22.11
CA GLY A 147 -5.25 9.07 23.19
C GLY A 147 -4.64 10.45 22.85
N GLY A 148 -4.89 10.99 21.65
CA GLY A 148 -4.33 12.27 21.18
C GLY A 148 -2.93 12.11 20.57
N GLU A 149 -2.15 13.19 20.51
CA GLU A 149 -0.81 13.18 19.89
C GLU A 149 0.12 12.12 20.50
N LYS A 150 0.06 11.93 21.82
CA LYS A 150 0.83 10.91 22.55
C LYS A 150 0.46 9.48 22.15
N GLY A 151 -0.74 9.27 21.60
CA GLY A 151 -1.26 7.97 21.18
C GLY A 151 -0.86 7.54 19.76
N TYR A 152 -0.42 8.47 18.91
CA TYR A 152 -0.20 8.20 17.49
C TYR A 152 0.95 7.20 17.23
N ALA A 153 2.14 7.47 17.76
CA ALA A 153 3.28 6.58 17.59
C ALA A 153 3.08 5.19 18.24
N PRO A 154 2.52 5.09 19.47
CA PRO A 154 2.13 3.79 20.04
C PRO A 154 1.09 3.02 19.21
N ALA A 155 0.10 3.71 18.65
CA ALA A 155 -0.90 3.08 17.80
C ALA A 155 -0.24 2.47 16.55
N ILE A 156 0.62 3.22 15.84
CA ILE A 156 1.33 2.70 14.66
C ILE A 156 2.21 1.50 15.02
N ARG A 157 3.01 1.57 16.09
CA ARG A 157 3.86 0.45 16.51
C ARG A 157 3.03 -0.79 16.86
N THR A 158 1.90 -0.60 17.55
CA THR A 158 0.95 -1.68 17.84
C THR A 158 0.38 -2.29 16.56
N LEU A 159 -0.05 -1.46 15.61
CA LEU A 159 -0.56 -1.90 14.32
C LEU A 159 0.49 -2.71 13.55
N LEU A 160 1.72 -2.21 13.43
CA LEU A 160 2.80 -2.90 12.73
C LEU A 160 3.09 -4.28 13.31
N VAL A 161 3.19 -4.39 14.64
CA VAL A 161 3.47 -5.67 15.29
C VAL A 161 2.30 -6.65 15.13
N THR A 162 1.07 -6.19 15.32
CA THR A 162 -0.11 -7.07 15.31
C THR A 162 -0.59 -7.43 13.91
N VAL A 163 -0.45 -6.54 12.92
CA VAL A 163 -0.66 -6.86 11.50
C VAL A 163 0.46 -7.77 10.99
N GLY A 164 1.70 -7.55 11.42
CA GLY A 164 2.80 -8.46 11.10
C GLY A 164 2.48 -9.91 11.52
N GLY A 165 1.95 -10.12 12.73
CA GLY A 165 1.47 -11.43 13.15
C GLY A 165 0.18 -11.89 12.49
N GLY A 166 -0.72 -10.96 12.15
CA GLY A 166 -1.90 -11.25 11.33
C GLY A 166 -1.54 -11.80 9.96
N LEU A 167 -0.48 -11.29 9.32
CA LEU A 167 0.06 -11.83 8.07
C LEU A 167 0.64 -13.24 8.23
N LEU A 168 1.25 -13.57 9.38
CA LEU A 168 1.65 -14.95 9.69
C LEU A 168 0.42 -15.88 9.76
N LEU A 169 -0.66 -15.42 10.41
CA LEU A 169 -1.92 -16.16 10.49
C LEU A 169 -2.59 -16.31 9.12
N LEU A 170 -2.56 -15.27 8.28
CA LEU A 170 -3.07 -15.32 6.90
C LEU A 170 -2.28 -16.34 6.08
N THR A 171 -0.95 -16.35 6.21
CA THR A 171 -0.08 -17.31 5.53
C THR A 171 -0.40 -18.73 5.97
N ALA A 172 -0.55 -18.98 7.29
CA ALA A 172 -0.99 -20.26 7.82
C ALA A 172 -2.37 -20.66 7.29
N THR A 173 -3.31 -19.71 7.26
CA THR A 173 -4.68 -19.92 6.76
C THR A 173 -4.68 -20.35 5.29
N VAL A 174 -3.94 -19.64 4.43
CA VAL A 174 -3.84 -19.98 3.00
C VAL A 174 -3.23 -21.37 2.82
N ILE A 175 -2.15 -21.68 3.56
CA ILE A 175 -1.53 -23.01 3.52
C ILE A 175 -2.55 -24.07 3.90
N MET A 176 -3.25 -23.91 5.04
CA MET A 176 -4.26 -24.87 5.52
C MET A 176 -5.41 -25.06 4.54
N CYS A 177 -5.96 -23.98 3.98
CA CYS A 177 -7.05 -24.06 3.01
C CYS A 177 -6.64 -24.79 1.73
N VAL A 178 -5.45 -24.49 1.20
CA VAL A 178 -4.96 -25.11 -0.04
C VAL A 178 -4.59 -26.58 0.17
N THR A 179 -4.07 -26.95 1.35
CA THR A 179 -3.62 -28.32 1.63
C THR A 179 -4.77 -29.27 1.92
N THR A 180 -5.78 -28.81 2.65
CA THR A 180 -6.96 -29.62 3.04
C THR A 180 -8.11 -29.50 2.03
N GLY A 181 -8.11 -28.46 1.18
CA GLY A 181 -9.21 -28.16 0.26
C GLY A 181 -10.47 -27.61 0.94
N SER A 182 -10.42 -27.30 2.24
CA SER A 182 -11.54 -26.79 3.04
C SER A 182 -11.18 -25.49 3.74
N THR A 183 -12.17 -24.60 3.92
CA THR A 183 -12.03 -23.38 4.71
C THR A 183 -12.66 -23.52 6.11
N GLN A 184 -13.32 -24.64 6.38
CA GLN A 184 -13.97 -24.91 7.67
C GLN A 184 -12.93 -25.35 8.70
N LEU A 185 -12.81 -24.61 9.79
CA LEU A 185 -11.81 -24.80 10.84
C LEU A 185 -11.91 -26.19 11.46
N SER A 186 -13.10 -26.64 11.85
CA SER A 186 -13.32 -27.97 12.44
C SER A 186 -12.87 -29.12 11.53
N VAL A 187 -13.11 -29.02 10.22
CA VAL A 187 -12.66 -30.01 9.22
C VAL A 187 -11.14 -29.97 9.08
N VAL A 188 -10.57 -28.78 8.98
CA VAL A 188 -9.12 -28.58 8.82
C VAL A 188 -8.36 -29.15 10.01
N LEU A 189 -8.80 -28.89 11.25
CA LEU A 189 -8.09 -29.36 12.45
C LEU A 189 -8.06 -30.89 12.58
N ALA A 190 -9.06 -31.59 12.04
CA ALA A 190 -9.20 -33.05 12.10
C ALA A 190 -8.56 -33.78 10.89
N ASP A 191 -8.00 -33.05 9.93
CA ASP A 191 -7.50 -33.60 8.68
C ASP A 191 -6.23 -34.46 8.88
N GLU A 192 -6.17 -35.63 8.25
CA GLU A 192 -5.06 -36.58 8.40
C GLU A 192 -3.73 -36.06 7.81
N THR A 193 -3.76 -35.08 6.89
CA THR A 193 -2.58 -34.52 6.24
C THR A 193 -1.53 -33.99 7.23
N TRP A 194 -1.96 -33.54 8.42
CA TRP A 194 -1.08 -33.04 9.47
C TRP A 194 -0.19 -34.13 10.08
N THR A 195 -0.66 -35.37 10.10
CA THR A 195 0.15 -36.53 10.51
C THR A 195 1.06 -37.00 9.38
N GLN A 196 0.59 -36.90 8.13
CA GLN A 196 1.32 -37.38 6.95
C GLN A 196 2.47 -36.44 6.52
N ARG A 197 2.40 -35.15 6.86
CA ARG A 197 3.38 -34.12 6.44
C ARG A 197 3.95 -33.33 7.62
N PRO A 198 4.75 -33.95 8.51
CA PRO A 198 5.20 -33.34 9.77
C PRO A 198 6.00 -32.03 9.59
N GLY A 199 6.78 -31.90 8.51
CA GLY A 199 7.50 -30.65 8.22
C GLY A 199 6.58 -29.47 7.92
N LEU A 200 5.48 -29.72 7.20
CA LEU A 200 4.46 -28.71 6.92
C LEU A 200 3.69 -28.34 8.20
N THR A 201 3.29 -29.36 8.98
CA THR A 201 2.61 -29.17 10.27
C THR A 201 3.45 -28.32 11.22
N THR A 202 4.77 -28.57 11.26
CA THR A 202 5.72 -27.76 12.05
C THR A 202 5.77 -26.30 11.59
N LEU A 203 5.82 -26.06 10.27
CA LEU A 203 5.79 -24.71 9.71
C LEU A 203 4.49 -23.97 10.09
N VAL A 204 3.33 -24.62 9.91
CA VAL A 204 2.03 -24.03 10.27
C VAL A 204 1.96 -23.76 11.78
N ALA A 205 2.44 -24.69 12.62
CA ALA A 205 2.50 -24.51 14.07
C ALA A 205 3.32 -23.27 14.46
N LEU A 206 4.49 -23.06 13.86
CA LEU A 206 5.34 -21.90 14.13
C LEU A 206 4.71 -20.58 13.62
N LEU A 207 4.02 -20.60 12.48
CA LEU A 207 3.28 -19.43 11.98
C LEU A 207 2.11 -19.05 12.90
N VAL A 208 1.34 -20.05 13.36
CA VAL A 208 0.22 -19.85 14.31
C VAL A 208 0.73 -19.38 15.67
N ALA A 209 1.84 -19.97 16.17
CA ALA A 209 2.48 -19.52 17.41
C ALA A 209 2.98 -18.07 17.28
N GLY A 210 3.63 -17.72 16.17
CA GLY A 210 4.06 -16.35 15.88
C GLY A 210 2.90 -15.36 15.87
N ALA A 211 1.79 -15.71 15.20
CA ALA A 211 0.57 -14.91 15.22
C ALA A 211 0.03 -14.72 16.65
N ALA A 212 -0.09 -15.80 17.42
CA ALA A 212 -0.54 -15.73 18.80
C ALA A 212 0.37 -14.86 19.68
N PHE A 213 1.69 -14.96 19.51
CA PHE A 213 2.69 -14.20 20.27
C PHE A 213 2.56 -12.70 20.05
N THR A 214 2.29 -12.26 18.82
CA THR A 214 2.09 -10.83 18.55
C THR A 214 0.86 -10.27 19.26
N LYS A 215 -0.29 -10.96 19.24
CA LYS A 215 -1.53 -10.49 19.92
C LYS A 215 -1.49 -10.63 21.42
N SER A 216 -0.80 -11.63 21.96
CA SER A 216 -0.68 -11.87 23.41
C SER A 216 0.57 -11.24 24.03
N ALA A 217 1.29 -10.39 23.29
CA ALA A 217 2.47 -9.64 23.73
C ALA A 217 3.57 -10.54 24.34
N GLN A 218 3.87 -11.65 23.67
CA GLN A 218 4.95 -12.58 24.05
C GLN A 218 6.29 -12.15 23.46
N PHE A 219 7.37 -12.64 24.03
CA PHE A 219 8.72 -12.46 23.51
C PHE A 219 8.84 -13.01 22.08
N PRO A 220 9.40 -12.26 21.11
CA PRO A 220 10.02 -10.91 21.21
C PRO A 220 9.09 -9.72 20.88
N PHE A 221 7.78 -9.94 20.76
CA PHE A 221 6.76 -8.97 20.34
C PHE A 221 6.07 -8.22 21.49
N GLN A 222 6.64 -8.24 22.69
CA GLN A 222 5.99 -7.73 23.89
C GLN A 222 5.90 -6.20 24.01
N ALA A 223 6.66 -5.47 23.17
CA ALA A 223 6.89 -4.04 23.31
C ALA A 223 5.66 -3.15 23.19
N TRP A 224 4.68 -3.56 22.37
CA TRP A 224 3.51 -2.73 22.09
C TRP A 224 2.56 -2.62 23.29
N LEU A 225 2.52 -3.62 24.17
CA LEU A 225 1.55 -3.69 25.25
C LEU A 225 1.78 -2.58 26.30
N PRO A 226 2.98 -2.41 26.88
CA PRO A 226 3.24 -1.28 27.79
C PRO A 226 3.09 0.09 27.12
N ASP A 227 3.49 0.20 25.86
CA ASP A 227 3.44 1.44 25.08
C ASP A 227 2.00 1.87 24.78
N SER A 228 1.06 0.92 24.64
CA SER A 228 -0.37 1.18 24.46
C SER A 228 -1.11 1.74 25.70
N MET A 229 -0.45 1.84 26.86
CA MET A 229 -1.05 2.35 28.12
C MET A 229 -1.37 3.85 28.10
N VAL A 230 -1.02 4.53 27.02
CA VAL A 230 -1.49 5.89 26.68
C VAL A 230 -3.00 5.95 26.44
N ALA A 231 -3.63 4.83 26.07
CA ALA A 231 -5.09 4.74 25.96
C ALA A 231 -5.76 5.01 27.33
N ILE A 232 -7.05 5.33 27.36
CA ILE A 232 -7.80 5.57 28.61
C ILE A 232 -8.07 4.27 29.38
N ALA A 233 -8.37 4.36 30.69
CA ALA A 233 -8.56 3.17 31.54
C ALA A 233 -9.65 2.18 31.06
N PRO A 234 -10.84 2.60 30.56
CA PRO A 234 -11.82 1.67 30.01
C PRO A 234 -11.27 0.83 28.85
N VAL A 235 -10.53 1.44 27.93
CA VAL A 235 -9.90 0.74 26.80
C VAL A 235 -8.92 -0.30 27.32
N SER A 236 -8.02 0.10 28.23
CA SER A 236 -7.03 -0.82 28.81
C SER A 236 -7.68 -1.96 29.59
N ALA A 237 -8.75 -1.69 30.34
CA ALA A 237 -9.50 -2.73 31.04
C ALA A 237 -10.06 -3.76 30.06
N TYR A 238 -10.62 -3.35 28.93
CA TYR A 238 -11.21 -4.31 27.98
C TYR A 238 -10.15 -5.07 27.19
N LEU A 239 -9.21 -4.36 26.57
CA LEU A 239 -8.20 -4.93 25.68
C LEU A 239 -7.26 -5.89 26.42
N HIS A 240 -6.87 -5.56 27.65
CA HIS A 240 -5.87 -6.34 28.39
C HIS A 240 -6.49 -7.35 29.37
N ALA A 241 -7.73 -7.14 29.83
CA ALA A 241 -8.38 -8.09 30.73
C ALA A 241 -9.18 -9.17 30.00
N ALA A 242 -9.92 -8.89 28.93
CA ALA A 242 -10.88 -9.88 28.40
C ALA A 242 -10.70 -10.22 26.92
N ALA A 243 -10.15 -9.31 26.13
CA ALA A 243 -10.37 -9.36 24.69
C ALA A 243 -9.09 -9.51 23.86
N MET A 244 -8.39 -8.41 23.54
CA MET A 244 -7.34 -8.41 22.52
C MET A 244 -6.23 -9.41 22.83
N VAL A 245 -5.72 -9.36 24.07
CA VAL A 245 -4.61 -10.22 24.47
C VAL A 245 -5.05 -11.68 24.70
N LYS A 246 -6.36 -11.92 24.84
CA LYS A 246 -6.96 -13.25 24.97
C LYS A 246 -7.18 -13.90 23.61
N ALA A 247 -7.27 -13.13 22.51
CA ALA A 247 -7.37 -13.68 21.16
C ALA A 247 -6.17 -14.60 20.83
N GLY A 248 -4.96 -14.22 21.22
CA GLY A 248 -3.78 -15.07 21.08
C GLY A 248 -3.85 -16.35 21.91
N ILE A 249 -4.37 -16.27 23.15
CA ILE A 249 -4.57 -17.44 24.02
C ILE A 249 -5.66 -18.37 23.47
N TYR A 250 -6.75 -17.81 22.96
CA TYR A 250 -7.80 -18.57 22.28
C TYR A 250 -7.26 -19.30 21.06
N LEU A 251 -6.46 -18.63 20.24
CA LEU A 251 -5.83 -19.23 19.06
C LEU A 251 -4.96 -20.43 19.42
N ILE A 252 -4.06 -20.30 20.41
CA ILE A 252 -3.21 -21.44 20.80
C ILE A 252 -4.04 -22.59 21.39
N LEU A 253 -5.03 -22.31 22.25
CA LEU A 253 -5.91 -23.34 22.80
C LEU A 253 -6.70 -24.07 21.72
N ARG A 254 -7.23 -23.33 20.73
CA ARG A 254 -8.03 -23.88 19.63
C ARG A 254 -7.22 -24.79 18.71
N TYR A 255 -5.94 -24.49 18.50
CA TYR A 255 -5.05 -25.24 17.61
C TYR A 255 -4.18 -26.28 18.33
N SER A 256 -4.14 -26.27 19.68
CA SER A 256 -3.43 -27.28 20.48
C SER A 256 -3.68 -28.73 20.05
N PRO A 257 -4.92 -29.20 19.78
CA PRO A 257 -5.12 -30.60 19.43
C PRO A 257 -4.44 -31.00 18.11
N MET A 258 -4.37 -30.09 17.13
CA MET A 258 -3.68 -30.31 15.86
C MET A 258 -2.15 -30.39 16.02
N PHE A 259 -1.59 -29.71 17.03
CA PHE A 259 -0.14 -29.60 17.23
C PHE A 259 0.41 -30.37 18.43
N ALA A 260 -0.40 -31.22 19.07
CA ALA A 260 -0.03 -31.96 20.28
C ALA A 260 1.19 -32.88 20.11
N GLY A 261 1.49 -33.32 18.88
CA GLY A 261 2.67 -34.13 18.54
C GLY A 261 3.89 -33.35 18.06
N VAL A 262 3.85 -32.01 18.07
CA VAL A 262 4.88 -31.16 17.45
C VAL A 262 5.81 -30.56 18.52
N ASP A 263 6.99 -31.13 18.72
CA ASP A 263 7.95 -30.65 19.72
C ASP A 263 8.28 -29.15 19.59
N ALA A 264 8.43 -28.66 18.36
CA ALA A 264 8.75 -27.26 18.08
C ALA A 264 7.65 -26.29 18.58
N TRP A 265 6.39 -26.71 18.56
CA TRP A 265 5.26 -25.96 19.10
C TRP A 265 5.38 -25.82 20.63
N HIS A 266 5.55 -26.94 21.33
CA HIS A 266 5.71 -26.96 22.78
C HIS A 266 6.93 -26.16 23.25
N ILE A 267 8.08 -26.34 22.59
CA ILE A 267 9.31 -25.59 22.92
C ILE A 267 9.09 -24.09 22.71
N ALA A 268 8.50 -23.68 21.58
CA ALA A 268 8.24 -22.27 21.30
C ALA A 268 7.32 -21.65 22.36
N LEU A 269 6.19 -22.29 22.69
CA LEU A 269 5.23 -21.80 23.68
C LEU A 269 5.85 -21.73 25.09
N VAL A 270 6.49 -22.80 25.56
CA VAL A 270 7.10 -22.84 26.90
C VAL A 270 8.20 -21.80 27.04
N THR A 271 9.13 -21.73 26.07
CA THR A 271 10.27 -20.81 26.16
C THR A 271 9.82 -19.35 26.05
N ALA A 272 9.00 -19.00 25.05
CA ALA A 272 8.50 -17.64 24.90
C ALA A 272 7.63 -17.23 26.11
N GLY A 273 6.77 -18.14 26.58
CA GLY A 273 5.90 -17.92 27.74
C GLY A 273 6.67 -17.64 29.02
N LEU A 274 7.66 -18.48 29.37
CA LEU A 274 8.47 -18.30 30.59
C LEU A 274 9.36 -17.05 30.54
N ILE A 275 9.97 -16.76 29.38
CA ILE A 275 10.76 -15.52 29.21
C ILE A 275 9.85 -14.31 29.41
N THR A 276 8.69 -14.31 28.78
CA THR A 276 7.70 -13.23 28.88
C THR A 276 7.18 -13.09 30.31
N SER A 277 6.88 -14.20 30.97
CA SER A 277 6.29 -14.23 32.31
C SER A 277 7.22 -13.59 33.33
N LEU A 278 8.50 -13.98 33.29
CA LEU A 278 9.54 -13.49 34.18
C LEU A 278 9.91 -12.04 33.84
N PHE A 279 10.11 -11.72 32.56
CA PHE A 279 10.41 -10.36 32.12
C PHE A 279 9.32 -9.37 32.56
N GLY A 280 8.04 -9.76 32.44
CA GLY A 280 6.92 -8.95 32.90
C GLY A 280 6.85 -8.80 34.40
N ALA A 281 7.05 -9.88 35.16
CA ALA A 281 7.00 -9.82 36.61
C ALA A 281 8.11 -8.94 37.18
N VAL A 282 9.35 -9.10 36.70
CA VAL A 282 10.50 -8.30 37.15
C VAL A 282 10.33 -6.82 36.76
N THR A 283 9.89 -6.54 35.53
CA THR A 283 9.73 -5.17 35.05
C THR A 283 8.56 -4.45 35.73
N ALA A 284 7.47 -5.16 36.07
CA ALA A 284 6.33 -4.61 36.81
C ALA A 284 6.72 -4.04 38.18
N VAL A 285 7.64 -4.70 38.89
CA VAL A 285 8.14 -4.25 40.21
C VAL A 285 8.84 -2.88 40.13
N LYS A 286 9.48 -2.58 38.98
CA LYS A 286 10.23 -1.34 38.76
C LYS A 286 9.33 -0.16 38.37
N GLN A 287 8.09 -0.41 37.96
CA GLN A 287 7.21 0.64 37.45
C GLN A 287 6.76 1.60 38.57
N SER A 288 6.75 2.88 38.25
CA SER A 288 6.18 3.97 39.06
C SER A 288 4.74 4.29 38.63
N ASP A 289 4.42 4.23 37.34
CA ASP A 289 3.05 4.34 36.84
C ASP A 289 2.29 3.03 37.13
N LEU A 290 1.22 3.12 37.92
CA LEU A 290 0.43 1.96 38.34
C LEU A 290 -0.33 1.28 37.20
N LYS A 291 -0.66 2.00 36.12
CA LYS A 291 -1.26 1.44 34.92
C LYS A 291 -0.22 0.71 34.06
N ALA A 292 0.98 1.28 33.93
CA ALA A 292 2.11 0.60 33.29
C ALA A 292 2.50 -0.68 34.07
N LEU A 293 2.48 -0.65 35.41
CA LEU A 293 2.63 -1.84 36.26
C LEU A 293 1.60 -2.92 35.88
N LEU A 294 0.34 -2.52 35.70
CA LEU A 294 -0.71 -3.44 35.26
C LEU A 294 -0.50 -3.99 33.84
N ALA A 295 0.13 -3.24 32.93
CA ALA A 295 0.51 -3.76 31.60
C ALA A 295 1.51 -4.91 31.73
N TYR A 296 2.62 -4.67 32.44
CA TYR A 296 3.67 -5.66 32.63
C TYR A 296 3.20 -6.88 33.44
N SER A 297 2.28 -6.70 34.40
CA SER A 297 1.67 -7.86 35.06
C SER A 297 0.69 -8.62 34.18
N THR A 298 0.01 -7.96 33.23
CA THR A 298 -0.80 -8.68 32.23
C THR A 298 0.10 -9.53 31.34
N MET A 299 1.20 -8.96 30.84
CA MET A 299 2.22 -9.68 30.09
C MET A 299 2.76 -10.87 30.89
N SER A 300 2.99 -10.68 32.19
CA SER A 300 3.43 -11.75 33.09
C SER A 300 2.43 -12.92 33.17
N GLN A 301 1.14 -12.64 33.40
CA GLN A 301 0.11 -13.68 33.48
C GLN A 301 -0.14 -14.35 32.12
N LEU A 302 -0.10 -13.61 31.01
CA LEU A 302 -0.21 -14.20 29.67
C LEU A 302 0.97 -15.11 29.37
N GLY A 303 2.19 -14.72 29.76
CA GLY A 303 3.36 -15.60 29.64
C GLY A 303 3.21 -16.91 30.40
N LEU A 304 2.64 -16.87 31.62
CA LEU A 304 2.30 -18.08 32.37
C LEU A 304 1.26 -18.94 31.64
N LEU A 305 0.20 -18.33 31.08
CA LEU A 305 -0.80 -19.03 30.29
C LEU A 305 -0.17 -19.72 29.07
N VAL A 306 0.63 -18.99 28.29
CA VAL A 306 1.29 -19.52 27.10
C VAL A 306 2.24 -20.67 27.47
N ALA A 307 3.01 -20.52 28.56
CA ALA A 307 3.92 -21.56 29.00
C ALA A 307 3.18 -22.83 29.43
N VAL A 308 2.07 -22.70 30.16
CA VAL A 308 1.28 -23.84 30.65
C VAL A 308 0.49 -24.50 29.51
N VAL A 309 -0.05 -23.74 28.55
CA VAL A 309 -0.61 -24.32 27.31
C VAL A 309 0.47 -25.08 26.53
N GLY A 310 1.71 -24.57 26.52
CA GLY A 310 2.85 -25.23 25.91
C GLY A 310 3.23 -26.58 26.53
N ILE A 311 2.82 -26.88 27.77
CA ILE A 311 3.00 -28.21 28.37
C ILE A 311 2.17 -29.27 27.63
N GLY A 312 1.00 -28.88 27.13
CA GLY A 312 0.16 -29.72 26.27
C GLY A 312 -0.53 -30.90 26.96
N THR A 313 -0.57 -30.95 28.29
CA THR A 313 -1.34 -31.98 29.03
C THR A 313 -2.75 -31.49 29.31
N GLN A 314 -3.67 -32.43 29.54
CA GLN A 314 -5.05 -32.11 29.87
C GLN A 314 -5.16 -31.23 31.12
N GLU A 315 -4.42 -31.58 32.19
CA GLU A 315 -4.31 -30.77 33.41
C GLU A 315 -3.81 -29.35 33.13
N SER A 316 -2.84 -29.18 32.22
CA SER A 316 -2.28 -27.87 31.90
C SER A 316 -3.26 -27.00 31.11
N LEU A 317 -4.01 -27.58 30.17
CA LEU A 317 -5.06 -26.88 29.43
C LEU A 317 -6.21 -26.47 30.36
N THR A 318 -6.62 -27.34 31.27
CA THR A 318 -7.61 -27.03 32.33
C THR A 318 -7.14 -25.86 33.18
N ALA A 319 -5.90 -25.91 33.68
CA ALA A 319 -5.30 -24.84 34.49
C ALA A 319 -5.24 -23.51 33.72
N ALA A 320 -4.90 -23.54 32.42
CA ALA A 320 -4.84 -22.37 31.57
C ALA A 320 -6.23 -21.74 31.33
N ILE A 321 -7.27 -22.54 31.13
CA ILE A 321 -8.65 -22.04 30.96
C ILE A 321 -9.14 -21.40 32.26
N VAL A 322 -8.98 -22.07 33.41
CA VAL A 322 -9.37 -21.55 34.73
C VAL A 322 -8.60 -20.27 35.05
N HIS A 323 -7.30 -20.23 34.78
CA HIS A 323 -6.50 -19.02 35.00
C HIS A 323 -6.87 -17.89 34.04
N THR A 324 -7.30 -18.19 32.80
CA THR A 324 -7.80 -17.18 31.86
C THR A 324 -9.05 -16.49 32.41
N ILE A 325 -9.98 -17.26 32.98
CA ILE A 325 -11.19 -16.73 33.64
C ILE A 325 -10.81 -15.86 34.85
N ALA A 326 -10.00 -16.41 35.76
CA ALA A 326 -9.56 -15.69 36.96
C ALA A 326 -8.86 -14.37 36.58
N HIS A 327 -7.91 -14.43 35.65
CA HIS A 327 -7.15 -13.30 35.15
C HIS A 327 -8.05 -12.21 34.56
N ALA A 328 -9.04 -12.58 33.76
CA ALA A 328 -9.94 -11.62 33.15
C ALA A 328 -10.74 -10.83 34.20
N VAL A 329 -11.26 -11.52 35.22
CA VAL A 329 -12.06 -10.90 36.28
C VAL A 329 -11.20 -9.97 37.15
N PHE A 330 -10.08 -10.46 37.73
CA PHE A 330 -9.29 -9.62 38.63
C PHE A 330 -8.57 -8.48 37.89
N LYS A 331 -8.16 -8.66 36.62
CA LYS A 331 -7.54 -7.57 35.86
C LYS A 331 -8.50 -6.47 35.49
N ALA A 332 -9.70 -6.82 35.05
CA ALA A 332 -10.71 -5.83 34.72
C ALA A 332 -11.02 -4.97 35.95
N ALA A 333 -11.18 -5.59 37.12
CA ALA A 333 -11.37 -4.88 38.39
C ALA A 333 -10.20 -3.93 38.72
N LEU A 334 -8.94 -4.39 38.57
CA LEU A 334 -7.76 -3.57 38.85
C LEU A 334 -7.60 -2.38 37.89
N PHE A 335 -7.79 -2.59 36.57
CA PHE A 335 -7.69 -1.49 35.60
C PHE A 335 -8.79 -0.44 35.77
N MET A 336 -10.02 -0.88 36.09
CA MET A 336 -11.10 0.05 36.44
C MET A 336 -10.79 0.78 37.75
N SER A 337 -10.32 0.08 38.78
CA SER A 337 -10.03 0.70 40.08
C SER A 337 -8.92 1.76 40.01
N ILE A 338 -7.83 1.51 39.27
CA ILE A 338 -6.81 2.56 39.06
C ILE A 338 -7.36 3.72 38.23
N GLY A 339 -8.29 3.46 37.31
CA GLY A 339 -8.95 4.51 36.54
C GLY A 339 -9.83 5.40 37.42
N ILE A 340 -10.49 4.84 38.44
CA ILE A 340 -11.22 5.62 39.46
C ILE A 340 -10.23 6.46 40.27
N VAL A 341 -9.13 5.86 40.74
CA VAL A 341 -8.11 6.60 41.50
C VAL A 341 -7.54 7.75 40.67
N GLU A 342 -7.13 7.49 39.43
CA GLU A 342 -6.62 8.50 38.49
C GLU A 342 -7.63 9.62 38.24
N HIS A 343 -8.91 9.28 38.10
CA HIS A 343 -9.99 10.25 37.87
C HIS A 343 -10.21 11.17 39.11
N GLU A 344 -10.17 10.61 40.32
CA GLU A 344 -10.43 11.37 41.55
C GLU A 344 -9.19 12.13 42.07
N THR A 345 -7.99 11.62 41.84
CA THR A 345 -6.74 12.23 42.33
C THR A 345 -5.99 13.04 41.28
N GLY A 346 -6.31 12.87 39.99
CA GLY A 346 -5.59 13.45 38.86
C GLY A 346 -4.24 12.78 38.54
N THR A 347 -3.82 11.78 39.32
CA THR A 347 -2.54 11.09 39.13
C THR A 347 -2.63 9.60 39.44
N ARG A 348 -1.85 8.81 38.71
CA ARG A 348 -1.66 7.38 38.95
C ARG A 348 -0.20 7.01 39.24
N ASN A 349 0.64 8.01 39.43
CA ASN A 349 2.05 7.82 39.76
C ASN A 349 2.18 7.40 41.23
N PHE A 350 2.85 6.28 41.46
CA PHE A 350 3.09 5.74 42.79
C PHE A 350 3.73 6.75 43.76
N HIS A 351 4.62 7.61 43.30
CA HIS A 351 5.29 8.60 44.15
C HIS A 351 4.40 9.78 44.49
N GLU A 352 3.57 10.23 43.55
CA GLU A 352 2.65 11.35 43.76
C GLU A 352 1.46 10.94 44.65
N LEU A 353 0.91 9.74 44.45
CA LEU A 353 -0.17 9.20 45.27
C LEU A 353 0.21 9.07 46.76
N ARG A 354 1.49 8.88 47.08
CA ARG A 354 1.98 8.86 48.47
C ARG A 354 1.92 10.20 49.16
N ASN A 355 1.90 11.29 48.40
CA ASN A 355 1.81 12.65 48.94
C ASN A 355 0.35 13.08 49.17
N LEU A 356 -0.63 12.28 48.72
CA LEU A 356 -2.06 12.57 48.85
C LEU A 356 -2.71 11.77 49.98
N ARG A 357 -3.74 12.33 50.61
CA ARG A 357 -4.57 11.61 51.59
C ARG A 357 -5.81 11.02 50.91
N VAL A 358 -5.62 9.90 50.21
CA VAL A 358 -6.68 9.16 49.52
C VAL A 358 -7.58 8.44 50.54
N ARG A 359 -8.85 8.85 50.67
CA ARG A 359 -9.86 8.23 51.55
C ARG A 359 -10.97 7.56 50.73
N MET A 360 -10.62 6.47 50.07
CA MET A 360 -11.53 5.71 49.21
C MET A 360 -11.67 4.26 49.72
N PRO A 361 -12.35 4.02 50.85
CA PRO A 361 -12.37 2.71 51.52
C PRO A 361 -12.94 1.59 50.65
N VAL A 362 -13.94 1.86 49.81
CA VAL A 362 -14.54 0.87 48.92
C VAL A 362 -13.58 0.57 47.78
N THR A 363 -13.06 1.60 47.12
CA THR A 363 -12.08 1.42 46.04
C THR A 363 -10.80 0.73 46.54
N GLN A 364 -10.35 1.05 47.74
CA GLN A 364 -9.23 0.39 48.40
C GLN A 364 -9.53 -1.09 48.69
N ALA A 365 -10.74 -1.43 49.16
CA ALA A 365 -11.15 -2.82 49.37
C ALA A 365 -11.17 -3.62 48.06
N ILE A 366 -11.72 -3.03 46.99
CA ILE A 366 -11.73 -3.63 45.65
C ILE A 366 -10.31 -3.94 45.17
N VAL A 367 -9.39 -2.97 45.33
CA VAL A 367 -7.97 -3.13 44.99
C VAL A 367 -7.32 -4.24 45.81
N VAL A 368 -7.54 -4.27 47.12
CA VAL A 368 -6.96 -5.30 47.99
C VAL A 368 -7.47 -6.69 47.60
N ILE A 369 -8.78 -6.87 47.42
CA ILE A 369 -9.39 -8.15 47.03
C ILE A 369 -8.86 -8.61 45.67
N SER A 370 -8.90 -7.73 44.67
CA SER A 370 -8.49 -8.08 43.30
C SER A 370 -6.99 -8.33 43.19
N ALA A 371 -6.16 -7.57 43.92
CA ALA A 371 -4.71 -7.78 43.96
C ALA A 371 -4.33 -9.04 44.76
N ALA A 372 -5.08 -9.39 45.81
CA ALA A 372 -4.89 -10.65 46.54
C ALA A 372 -5.23 -11.85 45.65
N SER A 373 -6.30 -11.75 44.84
CA SER A 373 -6.57 -12.71 43.77
C SER A 373 -5.41 -12.78 42.77
N MET A 374 -4.94 -11.65 42.24
CA MET A 374 -3.79 -11.63 41.30
C MET A 374 -2.51 -12.23 41.92
N ALA A 375 -2.28 -12.01 43.21
CA ALA A 375 -1.14 -12.58 43.95
C ALA A 375 -1.27 -14.10 44.13
N GLY A 376 -2.49 -14.64 44.18
CA GLY A 376 -2.76 -16.05 44.46
C GLY A 376 -2.88 -16.33 45.94
N VAL A 377 -3.61 -15.48 46.68
CA VAL A 377 -3.84 -15.65 48.13
C VAL A 377 -5.18 -16.36 48.36
N PRO A 378 -5.28 -17.36 49.27
CA PRO A 378 -6.57 -17.94 49.65
C PRO A 378 -7.49 -16.89 50.31
N PRO A 379 -8.82 -16.89 50.07
CA PRO A 379 -9.62 -17.88 49.34
C PRO A 379 -10.05 -17.41 47.93
N PHE A 380 -9.27 -16.56 47.25
CA PHE A 380 -9.70 -15.93 45.98
C PHE A 380 -9.48 -16.82 44.75
N ALA A 381 -10.22 -16.56 43.65
CA ALA A 381 -10.13 -17.31 42.39
C ALA A 381 -8.70 -17.49 41.84
N GLY A 382 -7.86 -16.47 42.02
CA GLY A 382 -6.47 -16.55 41.56
C GLY A 382 -5.62 -17.56 42.33
N PHE A 383 -5.95 -17.88 43.59
CA PHE A 383 -5.29 -18.97 44.32
C PHE A 383 -5.57 -20.32 43.67
N VAL A 384 -6.86 -20.65 43.48
CA VAL A 384 -7.31 -21.88 42.80
C VAL A 384 -6.62 -22.04 41.46
N SER A 385 -6.63 -20.98 40.64
CA SER A 385 -6.01 -21.05 39.32
C SER A 385 -4.49 -21.26 39.37
N LYS A 386 -3.76 -20.61 40.30
CA LYS A 386 -2.30 -20.74 40.37
C LYS A 386 -1.84 -22.04 40.98
N GLU A 387 -2.57 -22.59 41.94
CA GLU A 387 -2.32 -23.93 42.46
C GLU A 387 -2.42 -24.96 41.33
N MET A 388 -3.42 -24.83 40.44
CA MET A 388 -3.53 -25.65 39.24
C MET A 388 -2.39 -25.43 38.25
N LEU A 389 -1.91 -24.19 38.04
CA LEU A 389 -0.72 -23.94 37.19
C LEU A 389 0.53 -24.64 37.76
N LEU A 390 0.70 -24.64 39.10
CA LEU A 390 1.80 -25.33 39.76
C LEU A 390 1.65 -26.86 39.65
N ALA A 391 0.44 -27.39 39.82
CA ALA A 391 0.16 -28.81 39.63
C ALA A 391 0.47 -29.25 38.19
N ALA A 392 0.02 -28.49 37.19
CA ALA A 392 0.30 -28.74 35.78
C ALA A 392 1.80 -28.68 35.44
N GLY A 393 2.55 -27.80 36.10
CA GLY A 393 4.01 -27.74 35.96
C GLY A 393 4.70 -29.03 36.44
N LEU A 394 4.19 -29.62 37.53
CA LEU A 394 4.74 -30.85 38.12
C LEU A 394 4.39 -32.09 37.30
N SER A 395 3.27 -32.09 36.58
CA SER A 395 2.84 -33.19 35.71
C SER A 395 3.36 -33.09 34.27
N ALA A 396 4.27 -32.16 33.96
CA ALA A 396 4.83 -32.02 32.63
C ALA A 396 5.60 -33.29 32.16
N PRO A 397 5.47 -33.70 30.88
CA PRO A 397 5.96 -35.01 30.43
C PRO A 397 7.50 -35.21 30.52
N HIS A 398 7.90 -36.20 31.32
CA HIS A 398 9.05 -37.15 31.25
C HIS A 398 10.50 -36.63 31.05
N LYS A 399 10.77 -35.32 31.12
CA LYS A 399 12.13 -34.80 31.33
C LYS A 399 12.21 -34.01 32.63
N GLU A 400 12.85 -34.57 33.65
CA GLU A 400 13.00 -33.93 34.98
C GLU A 400 13.53 -32.49 34.90
N ALA A 401 14.43 -32.23 33.95
CA ALA A 401 14.97 -30.88 33.70
C ALA A 401 13.91 -29.89 33.20
N LEU A 402 12.97 -30.32 32.34
CA LEU A 402 11.89 -29.49 31.81
C LEU A 402 10.84 -29.22 32.89
N VAL A 403 10.46 -30.25 33.66
CA VAL A 403 9.55 -30.12 34.82
C VAL A 403 10.11 -29.10 35.82
N THR A 404 11.40 -29.21 36.14
CA THR A 404 12.09 -28.30 37.06
C THR A 404 12.15 -26.88 36.51
N LEU A 405 12.46 -26.71 35.22
CA LEU A 405 12.53 -25.40 34.57
C LEU A 405 11.15 -24.70 34.54
N VAL A 406 10.10 -25.42 34.13
CA VAL A 406 8.75 -24.88 34.01
C VAL A 406 8.17 -24.57 35.39
N THR A 407 8.19 -25.54 36.31
CA THR A 407 7.68 -25.35 37.67
C THR A 407 8.46 -24.26 38.40
N GLY A 408 9.81 -24.28 38.31
CA GLY A 408 10.66 -23.25 38.88
C GLY A 408 10.38 -21.87 38.29
N GLY A 409 10.18 -21.78 36.97
CA GLY A 409 9.78 -20.55 36.28
C GLY A 409 8.43 -20.00 36.75
N ILE A 410 7.43 -20.87 36.93
CA ILE A 410 6.11 -20.51 37.49
C ILE A 410 6.24 -20.01 38.92
N VAL A 411 7.01 -20.70 39.78
CA VAL A 411 7.25 -20.30 41.18
C VAL A 411 7.93 -18.94 41.26
N VAL A 412 9.05 -18.75 40.54
CA VAL A 412 9.80 -17.47 40.55
C VAL A 412 8.94 -16.33 40.01
N THR A 413 8.22 -16.55 38.90
CA THR A 413 7.29 -15.56 38.36
C THR A 413 6.18 -15.21 39.37
N SER A 414 5.66 -16.21 40.08
CA SER A 414 4.60 -16.03 41.07
C SER A 414 5.09 -15.28 42.32
N ILE A 415 6.34 -15.49 42.75
CA ILE A 415 7.00 -14.72 43.82
C ILE A 415 7.05 -13.22 43.47
N PHE A 416 7.52 -12.89 42.26
CA PHE A 416 7.51 -11.50 41.79
C PHE A 416 6.09 -10.96 41.59
N THR A 417 5.14 -11.82 41.21
CA THR A 417 3.72 -11.47 41.12
C THR A 417 3.14 -11.03 42.45
N PHE A 418 3.45 -11.75 43.52
CA PHE A 418 3.08 -11.31 44.86
C PHE A 418 3.71 -9.94 45.19
N ALA A 419 5.00 -9.76 44.90
CA ALA A 419 5.72 -8.53 45.20
C ALA A 419 5.15 -7.29 44.47
N TYR A 420 4.86 -7.37 43.17
CA TYR A 420 4.26 -6.23 42.46
C TYR A 420 2.78 -6.03 42.81
N SER A 421 2.04 -7.09 43.16
CA SER A 421 0.64 -6.98 43.62
C SER A 421 0.58 -6.20 44.93
N TYR A 422 1.48 -6.51 45.86
CA TYR A 422 1.63 -5.76 47.10
C TYR A 422 2.04 -4.30 46.85
N ARG A 423 2.98 -4.05 45.93
CA ARG A 423 3.37 -2.68 45.55
C ARG A 423 2.18 -1.89 44.99
N TYR A 424 1.36 -2.51 44.15
CA TYR A 424 0.15 -1.88 43.60
C TYR A 424 -0.84 -1.50 44.71
N VAL A 425 -1.10 -2.42 45.65
CA VAL A 425 -1.96 -2.17 46.83
C VAL A 425 -1.44 -1.01 47.67
N LEU A 426 -0.13 -0.97 47.95
CA LEU A 426 0.50 0.14 48.67
C LEU A 426 0.40 1.47 47.93
N GLY A 427 0.45 1.45 46.60
CA GLY A 427 0.29 2.66 45.78
C GLY A 427 -1.07 3.33 45.98
N VAL A 428 -2.14 2.52 46.13
CA VAL A 428 -3.51 3.01 46.31
C VAL A 428 -3.87 3.30 47.77
N LEU A 429 -3.36 2.49 48.72
CA LEU A 429 -3.59 2.71 50.16
C LEU A 429 -2.79 3.90 50.73
N GLY A 430 -1.70 4.26 50.06
CA GLY A 430 -0.74 5.26 50.53
C GLY A 430 0.20 4.68 51.61
N ASP A 431 1.51 4.81 51.38
CA ASP A 431 2.52 4.39 52.37
C ASP A 431 2.65 5.41 53.51
N ARG A 432 2.01 5.12 54.66
CA ARG A 432 1.97 6.01 55.83
C ARG A 432 3.31 6.23 56.54
N ARG A 433 4.37 5.48 56.22
CA ARG A 433 5.65 5.52 56.96
C ARG A 433 6.57 6.69 56.59
N THR A 434 6.25 7.46 55.56
CA THR A 434 7.09 8.56 55.05
C THR A 434 6.20 9.70 54.58
N LYS A 435 5.64 10.46 55.54
CA LYS A 435 5.01 11.74 55.25
C LYS A 435 6.10 12.74 54.85
N LEU A 436 6.15 13.14 53.59
CA LEU A 436 7.13 14.11 53.10
C LEU A 436 6.68 15.57 53.21
N SER A 437 5.39 15.88 53.42
CA SER A 437 4.96 17.23 53.81
C SER A 437 3.47 17.26 54.23
N GLY A 438 3.05 18.32 54.92
CA GLY A 438 1.71 18.53 55.44
C GLY A 438 0.66 18.89 54.37
N THR A 439 0.35 17.95 53.48
CA THR A 439 -0.70 18.12 52.47
C THR A 439 -2.11 18.10 53.09
N THR A 440 -2.91 19.10 52.74
CA THR A 440 -4.27 19.36 53.24
C THR A 440 -5.38 18.79 52.35
N GLU A 441 -5.08 18.42 51.10
CA GLU A 441 -6.09 17.91 50.16
C GLU A 441 -6.43 16.43 50.43
N THR A 442 -7.68 16.22 50.85
CA THR A 442 -8.28 14.89 51.00
C THR A 442 -9.13 14.56 49.79
N VAL A 443 -8.79 13.50 49.08
CA VAL A 443 -9.61 12.97 47.98
C VAL A 443 -10.61 11.97 48.56
N GLY A 444 -11.89 12.20 48.29
CA GLY A 444 -13.03 11.40 48.76
C GLY A 444 -13.31 10.18 47.88
N GLU A 445 -14.26 9.35 48.32
CA GLU A 445 -14.71 8.18 47.58
C GLU A 445 -15.47 8.57 46.30
N ALA A 446 -15.33 7.76 45.26
CA ALA A 446 -16.07 7.93 44.02
C ALA A 446 -17.56 7.60 44.18
N SER A 447 -18.40 8.07 43.26
CA SER A 447 -19.83 7.76 43.29
C SER A 447 -20.09 6.23 43.24
N PRO A 448 -21.15 5.71 43.89
CA PRO A 448 -21.48 4.28 43.83
C PRO A 448 -21.64 3.73 42.42
N SER A 449 -22.19 4.53 41.51
CA SER A 449 -22.34 4.13 40.10
C SER A 449 -21.01 3.96 39.37
N PHE A 450 -19.91 4.54 39.88
CA PHE A 450 -18.58 4.46 39.28
C PHE A 450 -17.82 3.23 39.77
N PHE A 451 -17.88 2.92 41.07
CA PHE A 451 -17.22 1.73 41.64
C PHE A 451 -18.05 0.43 41.56
N ALA A 452 -19.34 0.49 41.20
CA ALA A 452 -20.21 -0.69 41.18
C ALA A 452 -19.68 -1.83 40.30
N VAL A 453 -19.25 -1.55 39.07
CA VAL A 453 -18.72 -2.58 38.16
C VAL A 453 -17.45 -3.24 38.71
N PRO A 454 -16.38 -2.49 39.06
CA PRO A 454 -15.20 -3.13 39.63
C PRO A 454 -15.49 -3.82 40.98
N ALA A 455 -16.46 -3.37 41.77
CA ALA A 455 -16.92 -4.07 42.97
C ALA A 455 -17.55 -5.42 42.66
N ILE A 456 -18.41 -5.51 41.62
CA ILE A 456 -19.01 -6.76 41.16
C ILE A 456 -17.92 -7.73 40.69
N LEU A 457 -16.93 -7.24 39.94
CA LEU A 457 -15.81 -8.07 39.49
C LEU A 457 -14.93 -8.54 40.65
N ALA A 458 -14.64 -7.68 41.63
CA ALA A 458 -13.92 -8.09 42.84
C ALA A 458 -14.72 -9.15 43.64
N ALA A 459 -16.03 -8.97 43.80
CA ALA A 459 -16.90 -9.96 44.42
C ALA A 459 -16.92 -11.29 43.64
N ALA A 460 -16.89 -11.24 42.30
CA ALA A 460 -16.79 -12.44 41.47
C ALA A 460 -15.48 -13.21 41.71
N THR A 461 -14.36 -12.54 42.01
CA THR A 461 -13.12 -13.26 42.39
C THR A 461 -13.25 -14.01 43.71
N VAL A 462 -14.03 -13.48 44.65
CA VAL A 462 -14.36 -14.15 45.92
C VAL A 462 -15.30 -15.32 45.66
N ALA A 463 -16.37 -15.10 44.91
CA ALA A 463 -17.38 -16.12 44.62
C ALA A 463 -16.78 -17.33 43.88
N ILE A 464 -15.98 -17.10 42.84
CA ILE A 464 -15.29 -18.17 42.10
C ILE A 464 -14.28 -18.91 43.00
N GLY A 465 -13.64 -18.20 43.93
CA GLY A 465 -12.71 -18.81 44.88
C GLY A 465 -13.39 -19.76 45.87
N PHE A 466 -14.53 -19.37 46.46
CA PHE A 466 -15.29 -20.22 47.38
C PHE A 466 -16.11 -21.31 46.68
N PHE A 467 -16.59 -21.04 45.46
CA PHE A 467 -17.46 -21.94 44.71
C PHE A 467 -16.86 -22.29 43.33
N PRO A 468 -15.65 -22.86 43.26
CA PRO A 468 -14.98 -23.13 41.98
C PRO A 468 -15.71 -24.19 41.14
N HIS A 469 -16.46 -25.08 41.79
CA HIS A 469 -17.28 -26.10 41.14
C HIS A 469 -18.35 -25.54 40.19
N MET A 470 -18.75 -24.27 40.33
CA MET A 470 -19.65 -23.60 39.39
C MET A 470 -19.09 -23.52 37.97
N LEU A 471 -17.76 -23.64 37.82
CA LEU A 471 -17.06 -23.63 36.55
C LEU A 471 -16.82 -25.03 35.96
N ASN A 472 -17.09 -26.11 36.69
CA ASN A 472 -16.74 -27.47 36.25
C ASN A 472 -17.32 -27.81 34.89
N GLY A 473 -18.63 -27.61 34.67
CA GLY A 473 -19.28 -27.93 33.40
C GLY A 473 -18.66 -27.18 32.20
N PRO A 474 -18.69 -25.84 32.19
CA PRO A 474 -18.10 -25.06 31.09
C PRO A 474 -16.61 -25.31 30.88
N VAL A 475 -15.84 -25.57 31.95
CA VAL A 475 -14.40 -25.87 31.85
C VAL A 475 -14.19 -27.28 31.29
N ALA A 476 -14.95 -28.28 31.71
CA ALA A 476 -14.88 -29.64 31.18
C ALA A 476 -15.14 -29.66 29.67
N ASP A 477 -16.19 -28.98 29.23
CA ASP A 477 -16.53 -28.87 27.80
C ASP A 477 -15.48 -28.07 27.02
N ALA A 478 -14.88 -27.06 27.65
CA ALA A 478 -13.78 -26.31 27.04
C ALA A 478 -12.53 -27.17 26.87
N VAL A 479 -12.21 -28.01 27.85
CA VAL A 479 -11.10 -28.96 27.77
C VAL A 479 -11.39 -29.99 26.69
N LEU A 480 -12.58 -30.58 26.66
CA LEU A 480 -13.03 -31.51 25.61
C LEU A 480 -12.85 -30.89 24.22
N ALA A 481 -13.21 -29.62 24.02
CA ALA A 481 -13.02 -28.92 22.75
C ALA A 481 -11.54 -28.67 22.38
N THR A 482 -10.62 -28.77 23.34
CA THR A 482 -9.16 -28.58 23.14
C THR A 482 -8.36 -29.88 23.09
N THR A 483 -8.84 -30.97 23.68
CA THR A 483 -8.13 -32.26 23.73
C THR A 483 -8.81 -33.36 22.93
N GLY A 484 -10.12 -33.23 22.69
CA GLY A 484 -10.95 -34.33 22.18
C GLY A 484 -11.32 -35.37 23.24
N GLU A 485 -10.86 -35.20 24.48
CA GLU A 485 -11.08 -36.13 25.59
C GLU A 485 -11.80 -35.45 26.76
N PHE A 486 -12.81 -36.11 27.31
CA PHE A 486 -13.57 -35.61 28.46
C PHE A 486 -12.83 -35.90 29.77
N GLU A 487 -12.60 -34.88 30.59
CA GLU A 487 -12.25 -35.00 32.00
C GLU A 487 -13.31 -34.31 32.83
N ASP A 488 -13.58 -34.84 34.03
CA ASP A 488 -14.27 -34.07 35.06
C ASP A 488 -13.24 -33.28 35.86
N PRO A 489 -13.10 -31.95 35.64
CA PRO A 489 -12.13 -31.15 36.36
C PRO A 489 -12.54 -31.05 37.83
N HIS A 490 -11.77 -31.68 38.72
CA HIS A 490 -11.99 -31.55 40.16
C HIS A 490 -11.50 -30.19 40.67
N LEU A 491 -12.28 -29.12 40.42
CA LEU A 491 -12.00 -27.77 40.92
C LEU A 491 -12.43 -27.65 42.38
N ALA A 492 -11.46 -27.59 43.29
CA ALA A 492 -11.66 -27.35 44.71
C ALA A 492 -10.87 -26.10 45.14
N LEU A 493 -11.35 -25.43 46.20
CA LEU A 493 -10.57 -24.35 46.83
C LEU A 493 -9.30 -24.91 47.48
N TRP A 494 -9.34 -26.17 47.92
CA TRP A 494 -8.24 -26.84 48.59
C TRP A 494 -8.24 -28.33 48.26
N HIS A 495 -7.14 -28.84 47.70
CA HIS A 495 -6.96 -30.25 47.33
C HIS A 495 -6.20 -31.07 48.39
N GLY A 496 -6.11 -30.57 49.64
CA GLY A 496 -5.37 -31.20 50.74
C GLY A 496 -3.91 -30.74 50.88
N PHE A 497 -3.14 -31.36 51.78
CA PHE A 497 -1.71 -31.07 51.93
C PHE A 497 -0.91 -31.76 50.81
N ASN A 498 -0.63 -31.03 49.73
CA ASN A 498 0.10 -31.53 48.57
C ASN A 498 1.32 -30.62 48.25
N LEU A 499 2.13 -31.03 47.27
CA LEU A 499 3.31 -30.25 46.83
C LEU A 499 2.93 -28.88 46.20
N PRO A 500 1.89 -28.76 45.34
CA PRO A 500 1.40 -27.46 44.87
C PRO A 500 1.08 -26.45 45.97
N LEU A 501 0.47 -26.90 47.07
CA LEU A 501 0.17 -26.06 48.24
C LEU A 501 1.45 -25.62 48.96
N ALA A 502 2.41 -26.53 49.13
CA ALA A 502 3.71 -26.19 49.73
C ALA A 502 4.47 -25.15 48.88
N LEU A 503 4.43 -25.29 47.55
CA LEU A 503 5.00 -24.29 46.62
C LEU A 503 4.24 -22.96 46.68
N SER A 504 2.91 -22.98 46.82
CA SER A 504 2.10 -21.77 46.99
C SER A 504 2.43 -21.04 48.31
N ALA A 505 2.61 -21.78 49.40
CA ALA A 505 3.07 -21.22 50.68
C ALA A 505 4.47 -20.61 50.57
N LEU A 506 5.39 -21.28 49.85
CA LEU A 506 6.72 -20.76 49.55
C LEU A 506 6.64 -19.46 48.73
N VAL A 507 5.79 -19.43 47.68
CA VAL A 507 5.56 -18.24 46.85
C VAL A 507 5.11 -17.05 47.71
N ILE A 508 4.14 -17.26 48.60
CA ILE A 508 3.63 -16.22 49.49
C ILE A 508 4.71 -15.77 50.48
N ALA A 509 5.44 -16.70 51.11
CA ALA A 509 6.49 -16.38 52.08
C ALA A 509 7.64 -15.59 51.43
N CYS A 510 8.19 -16.08 50.33
CA CYS A 510 9.26 -15.39 49.59
C CYS A 510 8.79 -14.06 48.99
N GLY A 511 7.56 -14.03 48.45
CA GLY A 511 6.93 -12.82 47.95
C GLY A 511 6.75 -11.76 49.03
N ALA A 512 6.34 -12.14 50.23
CA ALA A 512 6.21 -11.26 51.38
C ALA A 512 7.57 -10.71 51.85
N VAL A 513 8.63 -11.52 51.83
CA VAL A 513 10.00 -11.07 52.13
C VAL A 513 10.48 -10.04 51.10
N LEU A 514 10.27 -10.29 49.80
CA LEU A 514 10.62 -9.33 48.73
C LEU A 514 9.80 -8.03 48.85
N ALA A 515 8.51 -8.14 49.13
CA ALA A 515 7.62 -7.01 49.38
C ALA A 515 8.09 -6.16 50.58
N TRP A 516 8.55 -6.80 51.66
CA TRP A 516 9.09 -6.11 52.83
C TRP A 516 10.43 -5.44 52.52
N ARG A 517 11.32 -6.10 51.78
CA ARG A 517 12.64 -5.60 51.34
C ARG A 517 12.60 -4.78 50.04
N ARG A 518 11.42 -4.28 49.64
CA ARG A 518 11.18 -3.59 48.36
C ARG A 518 12.19 -2.49 47.99
N TRP A 519 12.75 -1.78 48.97
CA TRP A 519 13.74 -0.73 48.71
C TRP A 519 15.07 -1.29 48.24
N ALA A 520 15.56 -2.36 48.89
CA ALA A 520 16.75 -3.08 48.47
C ALA A 520 16.53 -3.76 47.11
N VAL A 521 15.35 -4.36 46.90
CA VAL A 521 14.98 -4.98 45.62
C VAL A 521 14.93 -3.93 44.51
N SER A 522 14.31 -2.77 44.75
CA SER A 522 14.22 -1.70 43.74
C SER A 522 15.60 -1.11 43.43
N ALA A 523 16.46 -0.95 44.43
CA ALA A 523 17.83 -0.48 44.24
C ALA A 523 18.66 -1.48 43.42
N PHE A 524 18.64 -2.77 43.78
CA PHE A 524 19.31 -3.83 43.02
C PHE A 524 18.81 -3.92 41.57
N LEU A 525 17.50 -3.80 41.39
CA LEU A 525 16.88 -3.86 40.06
C LEU A 525 17.09 -2.58 39.24
N TYR A 526 17.46 -1.45 39.84
CA TYR A 526 17.66 -0.18 39.12
C TYR A 526 18.84 -0.27 38.15
N ASP A 527 19.89 -0.99 38.53
CA ASP A 527 21.12 -1.19 37.74
C ASP A 527 20.92 -2.22 36.62
N PHE A 528 19.95 -3.14 36.78
CA PHE A 528 19.55 -4.09 35.74
C PHE A 528 18.64 -3.43 34.70
N ARG A 529 19.20 -2.63 33.79
CA ARG A 529 18.52 -2.17 32.58
C ARG A 529 18.92 -3.04 31.40
N ALA A 530 17.94 -3.51 30.63
CA ALA A 530 18.24 -4.12 29.35
C ALA A 530 18.85 -3.05 28.43
N PRO A 531 19.94 -3.34 27.70
CA PRO A 531 20.61 -2.36 26.86
C PRO A 531 19.76 -1.91 25.66
N ILE A 532 18.76 -2.72 25.27
CA ILE A 532 17.85 -2.46 24.17
C ILE A 532 16.42 -2.65 24.68
N THR A 533 15.56 -1.67 24.45
CA THR A 533 14.13 -1.79 24.76
C THR A 533 13.38 -2.41 23.59
N GLY A 534 12.29 -3.14 23.87
CA GLY A 534 11.49 -3.74 22.78
C GLY A 534 10.91 -2.72 21.80
N VAL A 535 10.68 -1.49 22.27
CA VAL A 535 10.23 -0.37 21.44
C VAL A 535 11.30 0.05 20.42
N GLU A 536 12.56 0.16 20.85
CA GLU A 536 13.69 0.50 19.99
C GLU A 536 13.88 -0.52 18.87
N VAL A 537 13.62 -1.81 19.14
CA VAL A 537 13.67 -2.87 18.12
C VAL A 537 12.65 -2.60 17.02
N VAL A 538 11.40 -2.28 17.37
CA VAL A 538 10.33 -1.99 16.39
C VAL A 538 10.67 -0.76 15.55
N GLU A 539 11.15 0.33 16.17
CA GLU A 539 11.54 1.54 15.45
C GLU A 539 12.80 1.34 14.58
N SER A 540 13.74 0.51 15.01
CA SER A 540 14.93 0.15 14.21
C SER A 540 14.53 -0.62 12.96
N PHE A 541 13.58 -1.56 13.07
CA PHE A 541 13.06 -2.29 11.91
C PHE A 541 12.32 -1.36 10.94
N ARG A 542 11.48 -0.46 11.47
CA ARG A 542 10.74 0.52 10.67
C ARG A 542 11.67 1.48 9.93
N SER A 543 12.60 2.11 10.64
CA SER A 543 13.57 3.04 10.05
C SER A 543 14.51 2.36 9.05
N GLY A 544 14.95 1.12 9.34
CA GLY A 544 15.73 0.31 8.42
C GLY A 544 14.98 0.00 7.11
N THR A 545 13.68 -0.27 7.19
CA THR A 545 12.82 -0.50 6.01
C THR A 545 12.68 0.76 5.16
N ILE A 546 12.47 1.92 5.80
CA ILE A 546 12.40 3.21 5.11
C ILE A 546 13.73 3.52 4.40
N ALA A 547 14.85 3.39 5.10
CA ALA A 547 16.18 3.62 4.54
C ALA A 547 16.48 2.68 3.36
N LEU A 548 16.02 1.42 3.42
CA LEU A 548 16.13 0.50 2.30
C LEU A 548 15.30 0.97 1.09
N GLY A 549 14.06 1.41 1.33
CA GLY A 549 13.18 1.96 0.29
C GLY A 549 13.77 3.20 -0.38
N GLU A 550 14.37 4.11 0.40
CA GLU A 550 15.07 5.28 -0.11
C GLU A 550 16.27 4.89 -0.98
N ARG A 551 17.04 3.88 -0.59
CA ARG A 551 18.17 3.37 -1.40
C ARG A 551 17.72 2.82 -2.75
N PHE A 552 16.64 2.05 -2.80
CA PHE A 552 16.08 1.54 -4.06
C PHE A 552 15.54 2.68 -4.93
N THR A 553 14.81 3.62 -4.31
CA THR A 553 14.23 4.75 -5.02
C THR A 553 15.29 5.72 -5.52
N ALA A 554 16.43 5.88 -4.85
CA ALA A 554 17.53 6.72 -5.32
C ALA A 554 18.12 6.23 -6.66
N ALA A 555 18.06 4.93 -6.95
CA ALA A 555 18.56 4.36 -8.20
C ALA A 555 17.63 4.66 -9.39
N THR A 556 16.30 4.63 -9.19
CA THR A 556 15.29 4.74 -10.26
C THR A 556 14.58 6.10 -10.29
N GLY A 557 14.54 6.84 -9.19
CA GLY A 557 13.86 8.12 -9.01
C GLY A 557 14.59 9.33 -9.59
N THR A 558 15.51 9.14 -10.54
CA THR A 558 16.23 10.25 -11.18
C THR A 558 15.39 10.90 -12.27
N THR A 559 15.58 12.19 -12.54
CA THR A 559 14.96 12.89 -13.69
C THR A 559 15.76 12.73 -15.00
N SER A 560 16.83 11.92 -14.98
CA SER A 560 17.72 11.75 -16.13
C SER A 560 17.09 10.84 -17.19
N GLN A 561 16.70 11.43 -18.33
CA GLN A 561 16.17 10.69 -19.49
C GLN A 561 17.13 9.58 -19.95
N ARG A 562 18.45 9.83 -19.91
CA ARG A 562 19.46 8.84 -20.29
C ARG A 562 19.41 7.57 -19.43
N ARG A 563 19.23 7.71 -18.12
CA ARG A 563 19.14 6.54 -17.22
C ARG A 563 17.88 5.74 -17.51
N HIS A 564 16.76 6.42 -17.70
CA HIS A 564 15.49 5.78 -18.07
C HIS A 564 15.50 5.11 -19.43
N LEU A 565 16.21 5.67 -20.43
CA LEU A 565 16.39 5.06 -21.75
C LEU A 565 17.39 3.90 -21.74
N SER A 566 18.35 3.90 -20.81
CA SER A 566 19.35 2.82 -20.76
C SER A 566 18.73 1.47 -20.38
N ALA A 567 17.70 1.44 -19.54
CA ALA A 567 17.03 0.21 -19.12
C ALA A 567 16.33 -0.55 -20.28
N PRO A 568 15.42 0.05 -21.08
CA PRO A 568 14.81 -0.64 -22.22
C PRO A 568 15.83 -1.01 -23.31
N LEU A 569 16.87 -0.18 -23.53
CA LEU A 569 17.93 -0.50 -24.48
C LEU A 569 18.78 -1.69 -24.03
N LEU A 570 19.08 -1.81 -22.72
CA LEU A 570 19.72 -3.00 -22.16
C LEU A 570 18.81 -4.23 -22.27
N GLY A 571 17.50 -4.06 -22.08
CA GLY A 571 16.52 -5.11 -22.33
C GLY A 571 16.55 -5.61 -23.77
N LEU A 572 16.63 -4.71 -24.75
CA LEU A 572 16.75 -5.07 -26.16
C LEU A 572 18.05 -5.85 -26.44
N VAL A 573 19.18 -5.44 -25.85
CA VAL A 573 20.43 -6.19 -25.95
C VAL A 573 20.29 -7.58 -25.33
N ALA A 574 19.64 -7.70 -24.17
CA ALA A 574 19.41 -8.99 -23.52
C ALA A 574 18.54 -9.92 -24.40
N ILE A 575 17.46 -9.41 -24.98
CA ILE A 575 16.61 -10.15 -25.92
C ILE A 575 17.42 -10.61 -27.14
N GLY A 576 18.24 -9.71 -27.69
CA GLY A 576 19.14 -10.04 -28.80
C GLY A 576 20.13 -11.14 -28.48
N LEU A 577 20.78 -11.06 -27.32
CA LEU A 577 21.73 -12.08 -26.85
C LEU A 577 21.04 -13.43 -26.66
N VAL A 578 19.86 -13.45 -26.03
CA VAL A 578 19.05 -14.67 -25.93
C VAL A 578 18.73 -15.21 -27.32
N GLY A 579 18.31 -14.34 -28.24
CA GLY A 579 18.05 -14.71 -29.64
C GLY A 579 19.25 -15.38 -30.30
N VAL A 580 20.45 -14.82 -30.19
CA VAL A 580 21.69 -15.38 -30.77
C VAL A 580 21.97 -16.81 -30.29
N PHE A 581 21.66 -17.14 -29.03
CA PHE A 581 21.91 -18.48 -28.49
C PHE A 581 20.71 -19.45 -28.61
N THR A 582 19.52 -18.95 -28.93
CA THR A 582 18.27 -19.76 -28.93
C THR A 582 17.65 -19.92 -30.31
N LEU A 583 17.91 -19.01 -31.25
CA LEU A 583 17.54 -19.20 -32.65
C LEU A 583 18.34 -20.40 -33.19
N GLY A 584 17.64 -21.48 -33.52
CA GLY A 584 18.20 -22.64 -34.20
C GLY A 584 18.57 -22.34 -35.65
N ASP A 585 18.56 -23.35 -36.53
CA ASP A 585 18.92 -23.17 -37.94
C ASP A 585 18.00 -22.15 -38.63
N VAL A 586 18.59 -21.01 -39.01
CA VAL A 586 17.89 -19.94 -39.72
C VAL A 586 17.72 -20.36 -41.19
N PRO A 587 16.50 -20.32 -41.76
CA PRO A 587 16.27 -20.72 -43.16
C PRO A 587 17.19 -19.98 -44.14
N GLU A 588 17.46 -20.54 -45.30
CA GLU A 588 18.27 -19.87 -46.33
C GLU A 588 17.59 -18.58 -46.84
N VAL A 589 18.40 -17.68 -47.39
CA VAL A 589 17.86 -16.44 -47.96
C VAL A 589 17.26 -16.72 -49.33
N VAL A 590 16.07 -16.18 -49.56
CA VAL A 590 15.33 -16.29 -50.81
C VAL A 590 15.58 -15.05 -51.66
N GLY A 591 16.11 -15.24 -52.87
CA GLY A 591 16.41 -14.16 -53.83
C GLY A 591 17.69 -13.38 -53.54
N ASP A 592 17.89 -12.29 -54.27
CA ASP A 592 19.05 -11.41 -54.11
C ASP A 592 18.91 -10.53 -52.85
N ARG A 593 19.99 -10.46 -52.06
CA ARG A 593 20.02 -9.72 -50.79
C ARG A 593 20.16 -8.21 -50.95
N TYR A 594 20.78 -7.77 -52.04
CA TYR A 594 21.15 -6.38 -52.27
C TYR A 594 21.30 -6.13 -53.77
N ASP A 595 21.03 -4.90 -54.18
CA ASP A 595 21.42 -4.34 -55.47
C ASP A 595 22.76 -3.60 -55.29
N PRO A 596 23.70 -3.62 -56.27
CA PRO A 596 24.88 -2.78 -56.24
C PRO A 596 24.62 -1.30 -55.89
N ALA A 597 23.47 -0.74 -56.27
CA ALA A 597 23.07 0.63 -55.93
C ALA A 597 22.83 0.83 -54.41
N ASP A 598 22.46 -0.21 -53.66
CA ASP A 598 22.21 -0.13 -52.22
C ASP A 598 23.48 0.22 -51.44
N TRP A 599 24.65 -0.20 -51.91
CA TRP A 599 25.93 0.13 -51.26
C TRP A 599 26.23 1.63 -51.28
N MET A 600 25.86 2.31 -52.37
CA MET A 600 25.99 3.77 -52.48
C MET A 600 25.05 4.47 -51.48
N LEU A 601 23.80 4.00 -51.36
CA LEU A 601 22.83 4.56 -50.43
C LEU A 601 23.20 4.31 -48.97
N LEU A 602 23.65 3.09 -48.64
CA LEU A 602 24.18 2.74 -47.33
C LEU A 602 25.38 3.63 -46.97
N PHE A 603 26.28 3.89 -47.93
CA PHE A 603 27.42 4.80 -47.72
C PHE A 603 26.96 6.22 -47.40
N ILE A 604 25.99 6.77 -48.14
CA ILE A 604 25.42 8.10 -47.89
C ILE A 604 24.81 8.17 -46.47
N VAL A 605 23.97 7.19 -46.11
CA VAL A 605 23.31 7.13 -44.78
C VAL A 605 24.33 6.96 -43.66
N THR A 606 25.35 6.13 -43.85
CA THR A 606 26.41 5.88 -42.86
C THR A 606 27.25 7.13 -42.63
N ILE A 607 27.67 7.81 -43.70
CA ILE A 607 28.42 9.06 -43.58
C ILE A 607 27.57 10.16 -42.95
N GLY A 608 26.30 10.29 -43.34
CA GLY A 608 25.38 11.23 -42.73
C GLY A 608 25.24 10.98 -41.23
N THR A 609 25.00 9.73 -40.82
CA THR A 609 24.89 9.36 -39.40
C THR A 609 26.19 9.63 -38.64
N ALA A 610 27.35 9.27 -39.19
CA ALA A 610 28.66 9.54 -38.58
C ALA A 610 28.95 11.05 -38.47
N SER A 611 28.50 11.83 -39.46
CA SER A 611 28.64 13.29 -39.46
C SER A 611 27.72 13.94 -38.41
N ALA A 612 26.51 13.42 -38.23
CA ALA A 612 25.59 13.88 -37.19
C ALA A 612 26.16 13.65 -35.79
N LEU A 613 26.81 12.50 -35.56
CA LEU A 613 27.47 12.18 -34.27
C LEU A 613 28.67 13.10 -33.95
N LYS A 614 29.36 13.60 -34.97
CA LYS A 614 30.51 14.51 -34.83
C LYS A 614 30.12 15.99 -34.81
N ALA A 615 28.90 16.31 -35.21
CA ALA A 615 28.44 17.68 -35.34
C ALA A 615 28.36 18.36 -33.96
N ARG A 616 28.92 19.57 -33.88
CA ARG A 616 28.94 20.38 -32.63
C ARG A 616 27.84 21.45 -32.60
N SER A 617 27.26 21.76 -33.76
CA SER A 617 26.19 22.73 -33.94
C SER A 617 24.87 22.03 -34.23
N ARG A 618 23.77 22.55 -33.67
CA ARG A 618 22.42 22.02 -33.89
C ARG A 618 21.96 22.19 -35.33
N VAL A 619 22.35 23.29 -35.97
CA VAL A 619 22.04 23.56 -37.39
C VAL A 619 22.73 22.53 -38.30
N THR A 620 23.98 22.20 -37.99
CA THR A 620 24.71 21.15 -38.73
C THR A 620 24.01 19.80 -38.58
N VAL A 621 23.52 19.45 -37.38
CA VAL A 621 22.75 18.21 -37.19
C VAL A 621 21.46 18.24 -38.01
N ALA A 622 20.70 19.34 -37.99
CA ALA A 622 19.46 19.44 -38.76
C ALA A 622 19.69 19.24 -40.27
N ILE A 623 20.74 19.86 -40.83
CA ILE A 623 21.10 19.68 -42.25
C ILE A 623 21.50 18.23 -42.53
N VAL A 624 22.36 17.65 -41.70
CA VAL A 624 22.86 16.28 -41.90
C VAL A 624 21.74 15.24 -41.76
N VAL A 625 20.84 15.40 -40.78
CA VAL A 625 19.64 14.55 -40.64
C VAL A 625 18.75 14.68 -41.87
N GLY A 626 18.56 15.90 -42.38
CA GLY A 626 17.93 16.15 -43.68
C GLY A 626 18.54 15.32 -44.80
N THR A 627 19.85 15.41 -44.99
CA THR A 627 20.56 14.63 -46.02
C THR A 627 20.39 13.12 -45.83
N VAL A 628 20.38 12.62 -44.58
CA VAL A 628 20.08 11.20 -44.29
C VAL A 628 18.65 10.85 -44.71
N GLY A 629 17.66 11.69 -44.40
CA GLY A 629 16.26 11.51 -44.81
C GLY A 629 16.07 11.48 -46.33
N PHE A 630 16.78 12.33 -47.07
CA PHE A 630 16.83 12.27 -48.54
C PHE A 630 17.50 10.98 -49.04
N GLY A 631 18.56 10.52 -48.39
CA GLY A 631 19.20 9.22 -48.70
C GLY A 631 18.23 8.05 -48.50
N VAL A 632 17.48 8.04 -47.41
CA VAL A 632 16.44 7.04 -47.12
C VAL A 632 15.28 7.13 -48.12
N THR A 633 14.90 8.34 -48.55
CA THR A 633 13.89 8.54 -49.59
C THR A 633 14.29 7.87 -50.90
N LEU A 634 15.53 8.07 -51.35
CA LEU A 634 16.07 7.41 -52.54
C LEU A 634 16.09 5.88 -52.36
N TRP A 635 16.37 5.41 -51.15
CA TRP A 635 16.33 3.99 -50.82
C TRP A 635 14.92 3.40 -50.95
N PHE A 636 13.89 4.10 -50.49
CA PHE A 636 12.50 3.65 -50.69
C PHE A 636 12.10 3.63 -52.17
N TYR A 637 12.56 4.58 -52.99
CA TYR A 637 12.34 4.53 -54.44
C TYR A 637 13.04 3.32 -55.07
N GLN A 638 14.27 3.02 -54.68
CA GLN A 638 15.01 1.84 -55.18
C GLN A 638 14.31 0.53 -54.82
N LEU A 639 13.70 0.47 -53.63
CA LEU A 639 12.89 -0.68 -53.17
C LEU A 639 11.50 -0.76 -53.84
N GLY A 640 11.15 0.18 -54.72
CA GLY A 640 9.86 0.20 -55.42
C GLY A 640 8.70 0.79 -54.60
N ALA A 641 8.97 1.43 -53.46
CA ALA A 641 7.95 1.99 -52.56
C ALA A 641 7.70 3.48 -52.83
N ALA A 642 7.12 3.81 -54.00
CA ALA A 642 6.96 5.18 -54.47
C ALA A 642 6.12 6.09 -53.53
N ASP A 643 5.03 5.58 -52.96
CA ASP A 643 4.18 6.35 -52.03
C ASP A 643 4.88 6.64 -50.71
N VAL A 644 5.61 5.65 -50.17
CA VAL A 644 6.41 5.80 -48.95
C VAL A 644 7.54 6.79 -49.18
N ALA A 645 8.21 6.71 -50.34
CA ALA A 645 9.28 7.62 -50.70
C ALA A 645 8.79 9.08 -50.85
N THR A 646 7.66 9.28 -51.56
CA THR A 646 7.08 10.63 -51.72
C THR A 646 6.61 11.19 -50.37
N THR A 647 6.03 10.36 -49.52
CA THR A 647 5.64 10.73 -48.15
C THR A 647 6.86 11.13 -47.33
N GLN A 648 7.89 10.28 -47.30
CA GLN A 648 9.14 10.52 -46.56
C GLN A 648 9.81 11.82 -47.00
N LEU A 649 9.86 12.08 -48.31
CA LEU A 649 10.41 13.31 -48.87
C LEU A 649 9.69 14.55 -48.32
N MET A 650 8.36 14.54 -48.34
CA MET A 650 7.57 15.68 -47.88
C MET A 650 7.65 15.84 -46.36
N VAL A 651 7.61 14.74 -45.61
CA VAL A 651 7.80 14.75 -44.14
C VAL A 651 9.16 15.32 -43.78
N GLU A 652 10.23 14.94 -44.49
CA GLU A 652 11.58 15.45 -44.24
C GLU A 652 11.64 16.97 -44.47
N ILE A 653 11.10 17.46 -45.59
CA ILE A 653 11.06 18.89 -45.91
C ILE A 653 10.29 19.67 -44.84
N LEU A 654 9.10 19.21 -44.45
CA LEU A 654 8.25 19.89 -43.47
C LEU A 654 8.85 19.84 -42.07
N THR A 655 9.43 18.69 -41.68
CA THR A 655 10.09 18.53 -40.39
C THR A 655 11.33 19.41 -40.31
N ALA A 656 12.12 19.53 -41.38
CA ALA A 656 13.24 20.45 -41.45
C ALA A 656 12.80 21.92 -41.22
N VAL A 657 11.68 22.34 -41.83
CA VAL A 657 11.10 23.68 -41.61
C VAL A 657 10.74 23.88 -40.13
N VAL A 658 10.05 22.93 -39.51
CA VAL A 658 9.65 22.99 -38.10
C VAL A 658 10.87 22.96 -37.16
N ILE A 659 11.86 22.11 -37.43
CA ILE A 659 13.10 22.03 -36.65
C ILE A 659 13.83 23.37 -36.70
N VAL A 660 13.96 24.00 -37.87
CA VAL A 660 14.62 25.31 -38.01
C VAL A 660 13.89 26.39 -37.19
N MET A 661 12.55 26.38 -37.19
CA MET A 661 11.76 27.30 -36.35
C MET A 661 12.07 27.14 -34.85
N ILE A 662 12.23 25.90 -34.39
CA ILE A 662 12.57 25.57 -33.00
C ILE A 662 14.03 25.92 -32.69
N LEU A 663 14.97 25.62 -33.60
CA LEU A 663 16.39 25.87 -33.42
C LEU A 663 16.72 27.36 -33.26
N ASN A 664 15.96 28.26 -33.90
CA ASN A 664 16.10 29.71 -33.73
C ASN A 664 15.84 30.21 -32.29
N ARG A 665 15.30 29.36 -31.42
CA ARG A 665 15.04 29.66 -30.00
C ARG A 665 16.02 28.96 -29.05
N LEU A 666 16.93 28.14 -29.56
CA LEU A 666 17.85 27.33 -28.77
C LEU A 666 19.31 27.76 -29.02
N PRO A 667 20.24 27.51 -28.07
CA PRO A 667 21.66 27.80 -28.29
C PRO A 667 22.24 27.00 -29.46
N ASP A 668 23.11 27.61 -30.27
CA ASP A 668 23.69 27.00 -31.47
C ASP A 668 24.45 25.69 -31.23
N ARG A 669 25.04 25.53 -30.04
CA ARG A 669 25.90 24.38 -29.69
C ARG A 669 25.22 23.47 -28.67
N PHE A 670 25.56 22.18 -28.72
CA PHE A 670 25.18 21.23 -27.68
C PHE A 670 25.98 21.47 -26.39
N PRO A 671 25.39 21.24 -25.20
CA PRO A 671 26.13 21.25 -23.95
C PRO A 671 27.21 20.15 -23.95
N ARG A 672 28.30 20.39 -23.22
CA ARG A 672 29.40 19.41 -23.11
C ARG A 672 29.01 18.29 -22.16
N GLU A 673 29.08 17.05 -22.65
CA GLU A 673 28.85 15.85 -21.86
C GLU A 673 30.14 15.26 -21.27
N LYS A 674 30.03 14.56 -20.14
CA LYS A 674 31.16 13.88 -19.50
C LYS A 674 31.64 12.72 -20.37
N ARG A 675 32.97 12.52 -20.46
CA ARG A 675 33.57 11.46 -21.30
C ARG A 675 33.08 10.05 -20.95
N SER A 676 32.87 9.76 -19.66
CA SER A 676 32.30 8.48 -19.21
C SER A 676 30.86 8.25 -19.69
N ASN A 677 30.07 9.32 -19.75
CA ASN A 677 28.70 9.27 -20.26
C ASN A 677 28.67 8.95 -21.76
N ILE A 678 29.57 9.59 -22.50
CA ILE A 678 29.72 9.37 -23.94
C ILE A 678 30.15 7.93 -24.21
N LEU A 679 31.15 7.43 -23.48
CA LEU A 679 31.66 6.07 -23.67
C LEU A 679 30.59 5.01 -23.40
N SER A 680 29.93 5.08 -22.25
CA SER A 680 28.88 4.11 -21.89
C SER A 680 27.67 4.16 -22.82
N SER A 681 27.25 5.35 -23.27
CA SER A 681 26.16 5.46 -24.24
C SER A 681 26.59 4.95 -25.63
N GLY A 682 27.86 5.17 -26.01
CA GLY A 682 28.43 4.63 -27.23
C GLY A 682 28.48 3.10 -27.23
N VAL A 683 28.94 2.48 -26.13
CA VAL A 683 28.95 1.02 -25.99
C VAL A 683 27.54 0.45 -26.10
N LEU A 684 26.58 1.05 -25.40
CA LEU A 684 25.19 0.60 -25.45
C LEU A 684 24.59 0.77 -26.86
N ALA A 685 24.82 1.92 -27.52
CA ALA A 685 24.34 2.17 -28.88
C ALA A 685 24.94 1.17 -29.89
N ILE A 686 26.23 0.84 -29.77
CA ILE A 686 26.88 -0.18 -30.60
C ILE A 686 26.25 -1.55 -30.34
N ALA A 687 26.08 -1.95 -29.07
CA ALA A 687 25.47 -3.23 -28.73
C ALA A 687 24.05 -3.36 -29.29
N VAL A 688 23.23 -2.32 -29.13
CA VAL A 688 21.87 -2.25 -29.70
C VAL A 688 21.92 -2.31 -31.22
N GLY A 689 22.81 -1.56 -31.87
CA GLY A 689 22.97 -1.54 -33.31
C GLY A 689 23.38 -2.90 -33.88
N VAL A 690 24.34 -3.59 -33.24
CA VAL A 690 24.78 -4.94 -33.61
C VAL A 690 23.63 -5.93 -33.46
N VAL A 691 22.95 -5.94 -32.31
CA VAL A 691 21.81 -6.83 -32.07
C VAL A 691 20.69 -6.59 -33.08
N SER A 692 20.35 -5.32 -33.36
CA SER A 692 19.32 -4.97 -34.33
C SER A 692 19.73 -5.41 -35.74
N THR A 693 20.99 -5.22 -36.13
CA THR A 693 21.52 -5.65 -37.42
C THR A 693 21.46 -7.17 -37.57
N LEU A 694 21.92 -7.91 -36.56
CA LEU A 694 21.85 -9.38 -36.54
C LEU A 694 20.40 -9.86 -36.60
N GLY A 695 19.49 -9.23 -35.86
CA GLY A 695 18.06 -9.52 -35.89
C GLY A 695 17.47 -9.33 -37.28
N VAL A 696 17.74 -8.20 -37.94
CA VAL A 696 17.27 -7.94 -39.32
C VAL A 696 17.85 -8.96 -40.29
N LEU A 697 19.16 -9.25 -40.23
CA LEU A 697 19.81 -10.23 -41.11
C LEU A 697 19.31 -11.67 -40.89
N ALA A 698 18.94 -12.02 -39.66
CA ALA A 698 18.41 -13.34 -39.34
C ALA A 698 16.94 -13.49 -39.74
N LEU A 699 16.12 -12.44 -39.58
CA LEU A 699 14.66 -12.54 -39.69
C LEU A 699 14.07 -12.04 -41.01
N THR A 700 14.83 -11.29 -41.81
CA THR A 700 14.35 -10.77 -43.11
C THR A 700 14.96 -11.54 -44.29
N GLY A 701 14.25 -11.55 -45.43
CA GLY A 701 14.69 -12.27 -46.64
C GLY A 701 14.67 -13.80 -46.55
N ARG A 702 14.06 -14.39 -45.51
CA ARG A 702 14.05 -15.86 -45.26
C ARG A 702 12.81 -16.59 -45.80
N ARG A 703 11.95 -15.89 -46.54
CA ARG A 703 10.72 -16.44 -47.10
C ARG A 703 10.32 -15.69 -48.36
N GLU A 704 9.52 -16.35 -49.19
CA GLU A 704 8.82 -15.69 -50.30
C GLU A 704 7.76 -14.68 -49.81
N LYS A 705 7.15 -13.97 -50.75
CA LYS A 705 6.04 -13.04 -50.48
C LYS A 705 4.96 -13.76 -49.67
N SER A 706 4.48 -13.11 -48.60
CA SER A 706 3.43 -13.69 -47.75
C SER A 706 2.16 -13.93 -48.56
N GLU A 707 1.34 -14.88 -48.11
CA GLU A 707 0.06 -15.18 -48.73
C GLU A 707 -0.83 -13.92 -48.83
N ALA A 708 -0.85 -13.10 -47.79
CA ALA A 708 -1.53 -11.80 -47.82
C ALA A 708 -0.98 -10.84 -48.89
N ALA A 709 0.35 -10.76 -49.06
CA ALA A 709 0.93 -9.93 -50.10
C ALA A 709 0.58 -10.43 -51.51
N GLN A 710 0.60 -11.75 -51.71
CA GLN A 710 0.19 -12.36 -52.98
C GLN A 710 -1.29 -12.14 -53.27
N TRP A 711 -2.14 -12.15 -52.25
CA TRP A 711 -3.57 -11.87 -52.36
C TRP A 711 -3.80 -10.41 -52.74
N PHE A 712 -3.19 -9.45 -52.04
CA PHE A 712 -3.32 -8.02 -52.38
C PHE A 712 -2.85 -7.70 -53.81
N LEU A 713 -1.79 -8.37 -54.29
CA LEU A 713 -1.30 -8.20 -55.66
C LEU A 713 -2.25 -8.76 -56.73
N ARG A 714 -2.99 -9.83 -56.43
CA ARG A 714 -3.89 -10.50 -57.39
C ARG A 714 -5.31 -9.96 -57.32
N GLU A 715 -5.87 -9.93 -56.13
CA GLU A 715 -7.28 -9.62 -55.87
C GLU A 715 -7.50 -8.14 -55.53
N GLY A 716 -6.47 -7.40 -55.11
CA GLY A 716 -6.60 -5.99 -54.74
C GLY A 716 -7.24 -5.13 -55.84
N PRO A 717 -6.70 -5.11 -57.06
CA PRO A 717 -7.29 -4.37 -58.18
C PRO A 717 -8.69 -4.87 -58.58
N ILE A 718 -8.94 -6.17 -58.45
CA ILE A 718 -10.23 -6.79 -58.81
C ILE A 718 -11.32 -6.40 -57.81
N ALA A 719 -11.00 -6.43 -56.51
CA ALA A 719 -11.95 -6.17 -55.43
C ALA A 719 -12.27 -4.68 -55.27
N THR A 720 -11.32 -3.79 -55.58
CA THR A 720 -11.41 -2.35 -55.25
C THR A 720 -11.44 -1.43 -56.46
N GLY A 721 -11.18 -1.96 -57.66
CA GLY A 721 -11.02 -1.16 -58.88
C GLY A 721 -9.83 -0.20 -58.87
N GLY A 722 -8.91 -0.32 -57.89
CA GLY A 722 -7.74 0.54 -57.74
C GLY A 722 -6.43 -0.16 -58.06
N ASP A 723 -5.63 0.44 -58.95
CA ASP A 723 -4.33 -0.09 -59.33
C ASP A 723 -3.22 0.23 -58.30
N ASN A 724 -3.43 1.22 -57.42
CA ASN A 724 -2.47 1.56 -56.37
C ASN A 724 -2.70 0.70 -55.11
N ILE A 725 -2.00 -0.43 -55.06
CA ILE A 725 -2.13 -1.41 -53.98
C ILE A 725 -1.78 -0.81 -52.61
N VAL A 726 -0.83 0.12 -52.51
CA VAL A 726 -0.47 0.73 -51.23
C VAL A 726 -1.61 1.59 -50.71
N ASN A 727 -2.14 2.49 -51.55
CA ASN A 727 -3.26 3.35 -51.16
C ASN A 727 -4.50 2.51 -50.84
N VAL A 728 -4.86 1.55 -51.69
CA VAL A 728 -6.01 0.66 -51.47
C VAL A 728 -5.88 -0.11 -50.15
N ILE A 729 -4.68 -0.59 -49.79
CA ILE A 729 -4.46 -1.20 -48.48
C ILE A 729 -4.74 -0.19 -47.36
N LEU A 730 -4.23 1.04 -47.47
CA LEU A 730 -4.39 2.06 -46.43
C LEU A 730 -5.82 2.55 -46.28
N VAL A 731 -6.58 2.74 -47.37
CA VAL A 731 -7.90 3.40 -47.32
C VAL A 731 -9.09 2.46 -47.41
N GLU A 732 -8.90 1.19 -47.81
CA GLU A 732 -10.00 0.22 -47.95
C GLU A 732 -9.77 -1.06 -47.13
N PHE A 733 -8.64 -1.77 -47.30
CA PHE A 733 -8.43 -3.04 -46.57
C PHE A 733 -8.02 -2.85 -45.10
N ARG A 734 -7.20 -1.83 -44.81
CA ARG A 734 -6.66 -1.48 -43.50
C ARG A 734 -6.92 -0.02 -43.15
N ALA A 735 -8.08 0.49 -43.59
CA ALA A 735 -8.60 1.81 -43.28
C ALA A 735 -8.58 2.16 -41.78
N PHE A 736 -8.70 1.15 -40.92
CA PHE A 736 -8.64 1.34 -39.48
C PHE A 736 -7.25 1.79 -38.99
N ASP A 737 -6.17 1.29 -39.60
CA ASP A 737 -4.79 1.70 -39.27
C ASP A 737 -4.61 3.18 -39.63
N THR A 738 -5.08 3.60 -40.81
CA THR A 738 -5.03 5.01 -41.26
C THR A 738 -5.92 5.94 -40.43
N LEU A 739 -7.09 5.49 -39.97
CA LEU A 739 -7.92 6.25 -39.03
C LEU A 739 -7.21 6.45 -37.68
N GLY A 740 -6.48 5.44 -37.21
CA GLY A 740 -5.64 5.51 -36.02
C GLY A 740 -4.52 6.53 -36.17
N GLU A 741 -3.74 6.44 -37.25
CA GLU A 741 -2.65 7.38 -37.58
C GLU A 741 -3.15 8.83 -37.69
N LEU A 742 -4.27 9.04 -38.39
CA LEU A 742 -4.98 10.30 -38.51
C LEU A 742 -5.30 10.91 -37.14
N THR A 743 -5.84 10.08 -36.25
CA THR A 743 -6.22 10.49 -34.89
C THR A 743 -4.97 10.84 -34.06
N VAL A 744 -3.92 10.01 -34.12
CA VAL A 744 -2.64 10.27 -33.43
C VAL A 744 -2.02 11.59 -33.87
N LEU A 745 -1.98 11.85 -35.18
CA LEU A 745 -1.44 13.08 -35.73
C LEU A 745 -2.26 14.30 -35.26
N GLY A 746 -3.59 14.20 -35.30
CA GLY A 746 -4.48 15.25 -34.83
C GLY A 746 -4.32 15.54 -33.33
N VAL A 747 -4.23 14.50 -32.50
CA VAL A 747 -3.96 14.61 -31.06
C VAL A 747 -2.59 15.25 -30.80
N ALA A 748 -1.56 14.89 -31.58
CA ALA A 748 -0.25 15.54 -31.50
C ALA A 748 -0.35 17.04 -31.80
N GLY A 749 -1.09 17.44 -32.84
CA GLY A 749 -1.34 18.84 -33.17
C GLY A 749 -2.06 19.62 -32.05
N ILE A 750 -3.10 19.02 -31.47
CA ILE A 750 -3.83 19.60 -30.32
C ILE A 750 -2.90 19.72 -29.10
N THR A 751 -2.11 18.69 -28.82
CA THR A 751 -1.17 18.65 -27.68
C THR A 751 -0.12 19.76 -27.81
N VAL A 752 0.46 19.93 -28.99
CA VAL A 752 1.39 21.04 -29.28
C VAL A 752 0.71 22.39 -28.97
N ALA A 753 -0.54 22.59 -29.40
CA ALA A 753 -1.26 23.82 -29.13
C ALA A 753 -1.54 24.06 -27.65
N VAL A 754 -1.96 23.03 -26.92
CA VAL A 754 -2.21 23.12 -25.48
C VAL A 754 -0.90 23.43 -24.75
N MET A 755 0.18 22.72 -25.06
CA MET A 755 1.49 22.93 -24.43
C MET A 755 2.02 24.35 -24.65
N LEU A 756 1.94 24.85 -25.89
CA LEU A 756 2.42 26.18 -26.25
C LEU A 756 1.53 27.32 -25.73
N ARG A 757 0.24 27.06 -25.47
CA ARG A 757 -0.63 28.00 -24.74
C ARG A 757 -0.35 28.01 -23.25
N SER A 758 0.01 26.85 -22.69
CA SER A 758 0.22 26.69 -21.24
C SER A 758 1.60 27.17 -20.79
N ARG A 759 2.59 27.16 -21.69
CA ARG A 759 3.95 27.62 -21.42
C ARG A 759 4.45 28.48 -22.59
N PRO A 760 4.88 29.73 -22.32
CA PRO A 760 5.42 30.58 -23.37
C PRO A 760 6.69 29.98 -23.95
N LEU A 761 6.89 30.15 -25.26
CA LEU A 761 8.11 29.74 -25.94
C LEU A 761 9.30 30.57 -25.45
N GLN A 762 10.50 29.97 -25.48
CA GLN A 762 11.73 30.72 -25.26
C GLN A 762 11.86 31.85 -26.31
N PRO A 763 12.36 33.03 -25.91
CA PRO A 763 12.60 34.12 -26.84
C PRO A 763 13.67 33.72 -27.86
N ARG A 764 13.59 34.28 -29.07
CA ARG A 764 14.60 34.04 -30.11
C ARG A 764 15.94 34.66 -29.69
N GLY A 765 17.04 34.01 -30.09
CA GLY A 765 18.38 34.57 -29.87
C GLY A 765 18.58 35.89 -30.64
N LYS A 766 19.15 36.92 -30.00
CA LYS A 766 19.48 38.18 -30.67
C LYS A 766 20.73 37.99 -31.54
N ALA A 767 20.56 37.95 -32.86
CA ALA A 767 21.67 37.97 -33.81
C ALA A 767 22.24 39.40 -33.93
N ARG A 768 23.57 39.54 -33.97
CA ARG A 768 24.23 40.81 -34.26
C ARG A 768 24.18 41.06 -35.76
N LEU A 769 23.19 41.82 -36.22
CA LEU A 769 23.01 42.18 -37.63
C LEU A 769 23.53 43.60 -37.89
N ASN A 770 24.26 43.78 -38.99
CA ASN A 770 24.62 45.11 -39.49
C ASN A 770 23.41 45.72 -40.22
N LYS A 771 22.68 46.61 -39.55
CA LYS A 771 21.48 47.29 -40.08
C LYS A 771 21.75 48.23 -41.26
N LEU A 772 23.02 48.55 -41.53
CA LEU A 772 23.43 49.38 -42.66
C LEU A 772 23.66 48.58 -43.95
N SER A 773 23.62 47.25 -43.89
CA SER A 773 23.78 46.40 -45.07
C SER A 773 22.49 46.37 -45.90
N ALA A 774 22.60 46.40 -47.23
CA ALA A 774 21.46 46.23 -48.14
C ALA A 774 20.73 44.87 -47.95
N VAL A 775 21.41 43.87 -47.39
CA VAL A 775 20.88 42.53 -47.09
C VAL A 775 20.06 42.50 -45.79
N SER A 776 20.10 43.58 -44.99
CA SER A 776 19.44 43.65 -43.69
C SER A 776 17.94 43.90 -43.75
N SER A 777 17.41 44.44 -44.86
CA SER A 777 15.97 44.64 -45.05
C SER A 777 15.30 43.34 -45.51
N PRO A 778 14.47 42.68 -44.67
CA PRO A 778 13.78 41.46 -45.07
C PRO A 778 12.79 41.71 -46.20
N GLU A 779 12.16 42.89 -46.26
CA GLU A 779 11.17 43.21 -47.28
C GLU A 779 11.77 43.22 -48.69
N ASN A 780 12.95 43.80 -48.82
CA ASN A 780 13.66 43.91 -50.09
C ASN A 780 14.38 42.61 -50.45
N ASN A 781 14.95 41.91 -49.47
CA ASN A 781 15.76 40.72 -49.74
C ASN A 781 14.92 39.47 -50.08
N VAL A 782 13.64 39.43 -49.65
CA VAL A 782 12.74 38.29 -49.91
C VAL A 782 12.06 38.38 -51.30
N VAL A 783 12.37 39.42 -52.10
CA VAL A 783 11.80 39.64 -53.45
C VAL A 783 11.98 38.44 -54.40
N PHE A 784 13.12 37.75 -54.31
CA PHE A 784 13.42 36.57 -55.12
C PHE A 784 12.46 35.41 -54.81
N LEU A 785 12.26 35.14 -53.52
CA LEU A 785 11.39 34.07 -53.05
C LEU A 785 9.92 34.39 -53.35
N ARG A 786 9.48 35.65 -53.16
CA ARG A 786 8.10 36.07 -53.51
C ARG A 786 7.82 35.97 -55.00
N SER A 787 8.79 36.35 -55.84
CA SER A 787 8.62 36.29 -57.29
C SER A 787 8.51 34.85 -57.78
N ALA A 788 9.35 33.95 -57.25
CA ALA A 788 9.26 32.51 -57.55
C ALA A 788 7.95 31.89 -57.01
N ALA A 789 7.55 32.26 -55.78
CA ALA A 789 6.35 31.74 -55.14
C ALA A 789 5.06 32.05 -55.91
N ARG A 790 4.98 33.17 -56.66
CA ARG A 790 3.81 33.48 -57.51
C ARG A 790 3.52 32.40 -58.56
N VAL A 791 4.56 31.71 -59.03
CA VAL A 791 4.43 30.61 -60.01
C VAL A 791 4.35 29.26 -59.30
N ILE A 792 5.15 29.07 -58.25
CA ILE A 792 5.27 27.80 -57.55
C ILE A 792 4.03 27.49 -56.70
N LEU A 793 3.40 28.47 -56.04
CA LEU A 793 2.26 28.22 -55.15
C LEU A 793 1.01 27.69 -55.90
N PRO A 794 0.58 28.29 -57.03
CA PRO A 794 -0.50 27.70 -57.83
C PRO A 794 -0.16 26.29 -58.31
N LEU A 795 1.11 26.05 -58.68
CA LEU A 795 1.57 24.74 -59.11
C LEU A 795 1.50 23.70 -57.98
N ILE A 796 1.94 24.04 -56.77
CA ILE A 796 1.84 23.17 -55.58
C ILE A 796 0.38 22.83 -55.29
N ALA A 797 -0.52 23.82 -55.37
CA ALA A 797 -1.95 23.61 -55.15
C ALA A 797 -2.55 22.65 -56.20
N ILE A 798 -2.20 22.82 -57.48
CA ILE A 798 -2.63 21.92 -58.56
C ILE A 798 -2.07 20.51 -58.33
N ILE A 799 -0.78 20.37 -58.00
CA ILE A 799 -0.16 19.07 -57.73
C ILE A 799 -0.83 18.38 -56.54
N SER A 800 -1.12 19.11 -55.46
CA SER A 800 -1.84 18.59 -54.29
C SER A 800 -3.21 18.02 -54.69
N VAL A 801 -3.98 18.75 -55.50
CA VAL A 801 -5.29 18.28 -56.00
C VAL A 801 -5.16 17.08 -56.93
N VAL A 802 -4.17 17.08 -57.84
CA VAL A 802 -3.94 15.96 -58.76
C VAL A 802 -3.54 14.70 -58.01
N LEU A 803 -2.64 14.80 -57.03
CA LEU A 803 -2.23 13.67 -56.19
C LEU A 803 -3.38 13.12 -55.35
N PHE A 804 -4.29 14.00 -54.90
CA PHE A 804 -5.49 13.60 -54.16
C PHE A 804 -6.40 12.71 -55.01
N PHE A 805 -6.78 13.17 -56.22
CA PHE A 805 -7.68 12.41 -57.09
C PHE A 805 -7.04 11.19 -57.75
N ARG A 806 -5.71 11.18 -57.93
CA ARG A 806 -4.97 10.08 -58.58
C ARG A 806 -4.68 8.90 -57.64
N GLY A 807 -4.79 9.09 -56.32
CA GLY A 807 -4.30 8.15 -55.30
C GLY A 807 -4.78 6.71 -55.44
N HIS A 808 -5.99 6.49 -55.96
CA HIS A 808 -6.56 5.14 -56.15
C HIS A 808 -5.82 4.31 -57.22
N ASN A 809 -5.22 4.97 -58.22
CA ASN A 809 -4.69 4.31 -59.42
C ASN A 809 -3.20 4.54 -59.66
N SER A 810 -2.58 5.47 -58.94
CA SER A 810 -1.13 5.63 -58.93
C SER A 810 -0.69 6.32 -57.65
N SER A 811 0.63 6.47 -57.50
CA SER A 811 1.22 7.15 -56.36
C SER A 811 0.57 8.52 -56.07
N GLY A 812 0.14 8.71 -54.82
CA GLY A 812 -0.76 9.77 -54.40
C GLY A 812 -1.60 9.37 -53.18
N GLY A 813 -2.75 10.02 -53.00
CA GLY A 813 -3.67 9.78 -51.87
C GLY A 813 -3.78 10.97 -50.92
N GLY A 814 -4.66 10.87 -49.92
CA GLY A 814 -5.01 11.98 -49.02
C GLY A 814 -3.81 12.52 -48.22
N PHE A 815 -2.94 11.62 -47.75
CA PHE A 815 -1.79 11.97 -46.91
C PHE A 815 -0.72 12.76 -47.69
N VAL A 816 -0.23 12.19 -48.80
CA VAL A 816 0.81 12.82 -49.65
C VAL A 816 0.30 14.15 -50.21
N ALA A 817 -0.94 14.17 -50.71
CA ALA A 817 -1.55 15.38 -51.24
C ALA A 817 -1.59 16.51 -50.20
N ALA A 818 -1.91 16.19 -48.93
CA ALA A 818 -1.94 17.17 -47.86
C ALA A 818 -0.55 17.67 -47.47
N LEU A 819 0.47 16.80 -47.42
CA LEU A 819 1.83 17.23 -47.13
C LEU A 819 2.38 18.15 -48.24
N VAL A 820 2.13 17.83 -49.51
CA VAL A 820 2.49 18.72 -50.64
C VAL A 820 1.78 20.06 -50.51
N GLY A 821 0.47 20.06 -50.23
CA GLY A 821 -0.29 21.28 -49.99
C GLY A 821 0.26 22.10 -48.81
N ALA A 822 0.60 21.43 -47.71
CA ALA A 822 1.23 22.04 -46.54
C ALA A 822 2.62 22.62 -46.84
N GLY A 823 3.38 22.02 -47.76
CA GLY A 823 4.62 22.57 -48.29
C GLY A 823 4.44 23.96 -48.92
N GLY A 824 3.28 24.21 -49.56
CA GLY A 824 2.91 25.54 -50.03
C GLY A 824 2.76 26.55 -48.89
N PHE A 825 2.16 26.14 -47.76
CA PHE A 825 2.05 26.99 -46.58
C PHE A 825 3.40 27.21 -45.86
N ALA A 826 4.29 26.22 -45.86
CA ALA A 826 5.66 26.42 -45.40
C ALA A 826 6.41 27.45 -46.26
N LEU A 827 6.21 27.43 -47.58
CA LEU A 827 6.76 28.44 -48.49
C LEU A 827 6.17 29.83 -48.23
N LEU A 828 4.86 29.92 -47.97
CA LEU A 828 4.19 31.17 -47.57
C LEU A 828 4.79 31.76 -46.29
N TYR A 829 5.11 30.91 -45.30
CA TYR A 829 5.78 31.32 -44.08
C TYR A 829 7.19 31.86 -44.37
N LEU A 830 7.99 31.14 -45.16
CA LEU A 830 9.38 31.53 -45.48
C LEU A 830 9.47 32.83 -46.29
N MET A 831 8.46 33.16 -47.10
CA MET A 831 8.44 34.38 -47.92
C MET A 831 7.88 35.63 -47.21
N ALA A 832 7.40 35.47 -45.98
CA ALA A 832 6.80 36.57 -45.24
C ALA A 832 7.85 37.63 -44.85
N PRO A 833 7.60 38.94 -45.05
CA PRO A 833 8.52 40.01 -44.66
C PRO A 833 8.75 40.10 -43.14
N SER A 834 7.78 39.68 -42.35
CA SER A 834 7.74 39.85 -40.90
C SER A 834 6.96 38.72 -40.24
N ASP A 835 7.18 38.51 -38.95
CA ASP A 835 6.47 37.49 -38.17
C ASP A 835 4.94 37.70 -38.17
N LYS A 836 4.48 38.97 -38.18
CA LYS A 836 3.05 39.32 -38.28
C LYS A 836 2.47 38.89 -39.63
N ALA A 837 3.22 39.04 -40.71
CA ALA A 837 2.81 38.63 -42.06
C ALA A 837 2.89 37.11 -42.29
N ALA A 838 3.69 36.39 -41.49
CA ALA A 838 3.85 34.94 -41.58
C ALA A 838 2.67 34.14 -40.99
N LYS A 839 1.76 34.81 -40.26
CA LYS A 839 0.60 34.19 -39.60
C LYS A 839 -0.44 33.72 -40.60
N VAL A 840 -0.62 32.40 -40.70
CA VAL A 840 -1.65 31.81 -41.56
C VAL A 840 -2.99 31.89 -40.85
N ARG A 841 -3.91 32.70 -41.40
CA ARG A 841 -5.27 32.94 -40.86
C ARG A 841 -6.27 31.85 -41.24
N TRP A 842 -5.89 30.58 -41.11
CA TRP A 842 -6.77 29.43 -41.36
C TRP A 842 -7.14 28.75 -40.04
N PRO A 843 -8.38 28.24 -39.89
CA PRO A 843 -8.83 27.61 -38.65
C PRO A 843 -8.27 26.19 -38.52
N TYR A 844 -6.96 26.07 -38.32
CA TYR A 844 -6.23 24.79 -38.33
C TYR A 844 -6.73 23.78 -37.30
N MET A 845 -7.20 24.21 -36.13
CA MET A 845 -7.82 23.32 -35.13
C MET A 845 -9.15 22.73 -35.63
N THR A 846 -9.95 23.54 -36.33
CA THR A 846 -11.19 23.10 -36.95
C THR A 846 -10.91 22.14 -38.10
N LEU A 847 -9.84 22.35 -38.87
CA LEU A 847 -9.42 21.42 -39.92
C LEU A 847 -9.02 20.05 -39.36
N ILE A 848 -8.28 20.02 -38.24
CA ILE A 848 -7.95 18.78 -37.52
C ILE A 848 -9.23 18.05 -37.08
N GLY A 849 -10.11 18.76 -36.37
CA GLY A 849 -11.37 18.17 -35.89
C GLY A 849 -12.29 17.70 -37.02
N ALA A 850 -12.43 18.50 -38.08
CA ALA A 850 -13.21 18.14 -39.25
C ALA A 850 -12.63 16.93 -39.97
N GLY A 851 -11.31 16.86 -40.14
CA GLY A 851 -10.64 15.73 -40.80
C GLY A 851 -10.86 14.40 -40.06
N ILE A 852 -10.65 14.39 -38.74
CA ILE A 852 -10.93 13.20 -37.90
C ILE A 852 -12.42 12.84 -37.96
N THR A 853 -13.31 13.84 -37.84
CA THR A 853 -14.76 13.61 -37.88
C THR A 853 -15.19 13.03 -39.22
N ILE A 854 -14.70 13.55 -40.34
CA ILE A 854 -14.99 13.06 -41.68
C ILE A 854 -14.45 11.65 -41.87
N GLY A 855 -13.21 11.36 -41.45
CA GLY A 855 -12.64 10.01 -41.53
C GLY A 855 -13.47 8.99 -40.73
N ALA A 856 -13.81 9.32 -39.48
CA ALA A 856 -14.59 8.44 -38.61
C ALA A 856 -16.04 8.27 -39.11
N ALA A 857 -16.68 9.35 -39.57
CA ALA A 857 -18.06 9.33 -40.08
C ALA A 857 -18.17 8.60 -41.41
N THR A 858 -17.16 8.72 -42.28
CA THR A 858 -17.11 7.95 -43.54
C THR A 858 -17.09 6.45 -43.26
N GLY A 859 -16.40 6.00 -42.20
CA GLY A 859 -16.43 4.61 -41.80
C GLY A 859 -17.81 4.08 -41.39
N LEU A 860 -18.71 4.95 -40.89
CA LEU A 860 -20.07 4.55 -40.54
C LEU A 860 -20.90 4.20 -41.78
N LEU A 861 -20.56 4.76 -42.95
CA LEU A 861 -21.23 4.42 -44.20
C LEU A 861 -20.97 2.96 -44.62
N GLY A 862 -19.86 2.36 -44.19
CA GLY A 862 -19.55 0.96 -44.49
C GLY A 862 -20.55 -0.05 -43.93
N TYR A 863 -21.30 0.31 -42.87
CA TYR A 863 -22.37 -0.55 -42.34
C TYR A 863 -23.51 -0.79 -43.34
N PHE A 864 -23.62 0.02 -44.40
CA PHE A 864 -24.57 -0.24 -45.48
C PHE A 864 -24.17 -1.43 -46.37
N GLU A 865 -22.88 -1.78 -46.42
CA GLU A 865 -22.35 -2.86 -47.26
C GLU A 865 -21.82 -4.04 -46.45
N GLY A 866 -21.49 -3.84 -45.16
CA GLY A 866 -21.29 -4.93 -44.23
C GLY A 866 -20.75 -4.51 -42.86
N SER A 867 -19.63 -3.79 -42.84
CA SER A 867 -18.92 -3.48 -41.59
C SER A 867 -18.33 -2.06 -41.58
N TYR A 868 -17.88 -1.61 -40.41
CA TYR A 868 -17.23 -0.31 -40.27
C TYR A 868 -16.02 -0.18 -41.21
N LEU A 869 -15.91 0.98 -41.88
CA LEU A 869 -14.85 1.31 -42.86
C LEU A 869 -14.81 0.44 -44.13
N THR A 870 -15.83 -0.36 -44.41
CA THR A 870 -16.02 -0.95 -45.74
C THR A 870 -16.33 0.18 -46.75
N PRO A 871 -15.59 0.30 -47.87
CA PRO A 871 -15.88 1.32 -48.88
C PRO A 871 -17.18 1.01 -49.63
N LEU A 872 -17.95 2.05 -49.95
CA LEU A 872 -19.07 1.95 -50.90
C LEU A 872 -18.59 2.36 -52.29
N HIS A 873 -18.84 1.50 -53.28
CA HIS A 873 -18.42 1.71 -54.67
C HIS A 873 -19.59 2.13 -55.56
N ALA A 874 -19.41 3.18 -56.35
CA ALA A 874 -20.39 3.68 -57.32
C ALA A 874 -19.72 4.07 -58.64
N TYR A 875 -20.35 3.73 -59.77
CA TYR A 875 -19.87 4.14 -61.10
C TYR A 875 -20.75 5.28 -61.64
N VAL A 876 -20.15 6.45 -61.86
CA VAL A 876 -20.84 7.63 -62.39
C VAL A 876 -20.16 8.08 -63.67
N PHE A 877 -20.89 8.08 -64.79
CA PHE A 877 -20.35 8.40 -66.14
C PHE A 877 -19.09 7.60 -66.52
N GLY A 878 -18.98 6.35 -66.06
CA GLY A 878 -17.81 5.48 -66.31
C GLY A 878 -16.62 5.72 -65.38
N ILE A 879 -16.74 6.62 -64.39
CA ILE A 879 -15.72 6.89 -63.37
C ILE A 879 -16.06 6.08 -62.11
N HIS A 880 -15.08 5.34 -61.60
CA HIS A 880 -15.18 4.62 -60.34
C HIS A 880 -15.04 5.60 -59.16
N LEU A 881 -16.11 5.78 -58.37
CA LEU A 881 -16.14 6.59 -57.17
C LEU A 881 -16.27 5.67 -55.96
N THR A 882 -15.42 5.89 -54.96
CA THR A 882 -15.40 5.14 -53.69
C THR A 882 -15.52 6.11 -52.53
N THR A 883 -16.21 5.70 -51.45
CA THR A 883 -16.18 6.47 -50.18
C THR A 883 -14.79 6.59 -49.60
N ALA A 884 -13.82 5.79 -50.06
CA ALA A 884 -12.40 5.94 -49.71
C ALA A 884 -11.85 7.33 -50.08
N LEU A 885 -12.38 7.99 -51.12
CA LEU A 885 -12.00 9.37 -51.46
C LEU A 885 -12.47 10.38 -50.40
N ILE A 886 -13.63 10.14 -49.78
CA ILE A 886 -14.15 10.97 -48.68
C ILE A 886 -13.33 10.72 -47.41
N PHE A 887 -12.92 9.48 -47.18
CA PHE A 887 -12.01 9.13 -46.10
C PHE A 887 -10.65 9.83 -46.28
N ASP A 888 -10.09 9.80 -47.49
CA ASP A 888 -8.88 10.53 -47.87
C ASP A 888 -9.02 12.04 -47.70
N LEU A 889 -10.20 12.61 -47.95
CA LEU A 889 -10.47 14.03 -47.66
C LEU A 889 -10.36 14.32 -46.16
N GLY A 890 -10.86 13.41 -45.31
CA GLY A 890 -10.68 13.49 -43.87
C GLY A 890 -9.20 13.49 -43.47
N VAL A 891 -8.42 12.56 -44.03
CA VAL A 891 -6.97 12.51 -43.84
C VAL A 891 -6.30 13.81 -44.29
N TYR A 892 -6.67 14.29 -45.47
CA TYR A 892 -6.10 15.48 -46.07
C TYR A 892 -6.26 16.72 -45.17
N LEU A 893 -7.49 16.95 -44.69
CA LEU A 893 -7.82 18.11 -43.85
C LEU A 893 -7.08 18.08 -42.51
N ALA A 894 -6.97 16.91 -41.89
CA ALA A 894 -6.30 16.79 -40.61
C ALA A 894 -4.79 16.97 -40.74
N VAL A 895 -4.14 16.32 -41.71
CA VAL A 895 -2.70 16.46 -41.95
C VAL A 895 -2.35 17.93 -42.24
N LEU A 896 -3.12 18.57 -43.12
CA LEU A 896 -2.97 20.00 -43.42
C LEU A 896 -3.14 20.85 -42.16
N GLY A 897 -4.18 20.58 -41.36
CA GLY A 897 -4.45 21.26 -40.11
C GLY A 897 -3.31 21.13 -39.09
N VAL A 898 -2.72 19.93 -38.93
CA VAL A 898 -1.61 19.69 -37.99
C VAL A 898 -0.36 20.45 -38.41
N ILE A 899 0.02 20.43 -39.69
CA ILE A 899 1.19 21.17 -40.15
C ILE A 899 0.99 22.68 -40.03
N LEU A 900 -0.21 23.18 -40.37
CA LEU A 900 -0.56 24.59 -40.16
C LEU A 900 -0.51 24.99 -38.68
N ALA A 901 -0.95 24.11 -37.77
CA ALA A 901 -0.83 24.32 -36.34
C ALA A 901 0.65 24.40 -35.92
N ALA A 902 1.48 23.47 -36.38
CA ALA A 902 2.91 23.46 -36.08
C ALA A 902 3.62 24.74 -36.56
N ILE A 903 3.37 25.18 -37.80
CA ILE A 903 3.96 26.39 -38.38
C ILE A 903 3.52 27.64 -37.59
N ASN A 904 2.22 27.81 -37.35
CA ASN A 904 1.71 29.00 -36.67
C ASN A 904 2.10 29.07 -35.19
N LEU A 905 2.10 27.95 -34.49
CA LEU A 905 2.33 27.92 -33.04
C LEU A 905 3.81 27.90 -32.69
N ALA A 906 4.66 27.22 -33.47
CA ALA A 906 6.10 27.20 -33.22
C ALA A 906 6.84 28.39 -33.87
N GLY A 907 6.40 28.79 -35.06
CA GLY A 907 7.04 29.81 -35.88
C GLY A 907 6.91 31.22 -35.32
N ILE A 908 5.75 31.59 -34.76
CA ILE A 908 5.41 32.99 -34.47
C ILE A 908 5.46 33.25 -32.96
N PRO A 909 6.09 34.34 -32.48
CA PRO A 909 5.96 34.76 -31.08
C PRO A 909 4.49 34.97 -30.69
N ALA A 910 4.11 34.66 -29.45
CA ALA A 910 2.83 35.13 -28.93
C ALA A 910 2.83 36.67 -28.95
N ASP A 911 1.72 37.29 -29.36
CA ASP A 911 1.58 38.75 -29.37
C ASP A 911 1.89 39.27 -27.95
N ASP A 912 3.02 39.95 -27.78
CA ASP A 912 3.40 40.60 -26.53
C ASP A 912 2.48 41.82 -26.35
N PRO A 913 1.67 41.92 -25.28
CA PRO A 913 0.80 43.08 -25.06
C PRO A 913 1.56 44.40 -24.84
N GLY A 914 2.90 44.36 -24.77
CA GLY A 914 3.74 45.47 -24.34
C GLY A 914 4.64 46.15 -25.38
N GLU A 915 4.66 45.77 -26.66
CA GLU A 915 5.42 46.53 -27.67
C GLU A 915 4.57 47.69 -28.23
N PRO A 916 4.96 48.97 -28.02
CA PRO A 916 4.27 50.11 -28.60
C PRO A 916 4.35 50.05 -30.12
N GLU A 917 3.26 50.46 -30.78
CA GLU A 917 3.23 50.69 -32.22
C GLU A 917 4.40 51.61 -32.61
N ASP A 918 5.24 51.17 -33.56
CA ASP A 918 6.18 52.04 -34.28
C ASP A 918 5.35 53.03 -35.13
N GLY A 919 4.80 54.03 -34.44
CA GLY A 919 4.34 55.28 -35.01
C GLY A 919 5.56 56.07 -35.45
N ILE A 920 5.50 56.54 -36.69
CA ILE A 920 6.44 57.45 -37.34
C ILE A 920 6.86 58.56 -36.35
N ALA A 921 8.09 58.48 -35.84
CA ALA A 921 8.72 59.59 -35.14
C ALA A 921 9.54 60.40 -36.14
N GLU A 922 9.08 61.63 -36.37
CA GLU A 922 9.72 62.65 -37.17
C GLU A 922 11.19 62.86 -36.75
N ALA A 923 12.02 63.13 -37.76
CA ALA A 923 13.41 63.50 -37.60
C ALA A 923 13.54 64.78 -36.76
N GLY A 924 14.06 64.63 -35.54
CA GLY A 924 14.59 65.72 -34.72
C GLY A 924 16.10 65.57 -34.56
N GLN A 925 16.84 66.56 -35.03
CA GLN A 925 18.29 66.73 -34.88
C GLN A 925 18.72 66.68 -33.41
N GLY A 926 19.84 66.00 -33.10
CA GLY A 926 20.46 66.12 -31.78
C GLY A 926 21.54 65.08 -31.48
N ASP A 927 22.78 65.48 -31.75
CA ASP A 927 24.06 65.07 -31.15
C ASP A 927 24.60 63.64 -31.21
N VAL A 928 25.84 63.62 -31.71
CA VAL A 928 26.83 62.56 -31.77
C VAL A 928 27.41 62.32 -30.37
N GLY A 929 27.34 61.09 -29.89
CA GLY A 929 28.01 60.64 -28.67
C GLY A 929 28.56 59.22 -28.81
N LEU A 930 29.80 59.12 -29.29
CA LEU A 930 30.63 57.92 -29.26
C LEU A 930 30.92 57.53 -27.81
N ILE A 931 30.59 56.30 -27.40
CA ILE A 931 31.30 55.61 -26.31
C ILE A 931 31.72 54.23 -26.81
N ILE A 932 33.04 54.04 -26.79
CA ILE A 932 33.81 52.85 -27.10
C ILE A 932 34.25 52.21 -25.76
N ASP A 933 34.41 50.88 -25.77
CA ASP A 933 35.04 49.97 -24.78
C ASP A 933 34.23 49.61 -23.50
N GLY A 934 34.30 48.39 -22.96
CA GLY A 934 35.17 47.25 -23.27
C GLY A 934 34.87 46.02 -22.38
N GLU A 935 35.55 44.93 -22.74
CA GLU A 935 35.92 43.73 -21.97
C GLU A 935 34.87 42.79 -21.34
N HIS A 936 34.91 41.55 -21.84
CA HIS A 936 34.40 40.33 -21.23
C HIS A 936 35.21 39.96 -19.97
N GLN A 937 34.51 39.70 -18.87
CA GLN A 937 34.92 38.73 -17.85
C GLN A 937 33.83 37.66 -17.65
N PRO A 938 34.18 36.37 -17.54
CA PRO A 938 33.23 35.31 -17.19
C PRO A 938 33.13 35.15 -15.66
N ILE A 939 31.90 35.18 -15.13
CA ILE A 939 31.60 34.82 -13.74
C ILE A 939 31.49 33.29 -13.63
N PRO A 940 32.16 32.62 -12.67
CA PRO A 940 32.06 31.17 -12.48
C PRO A 940 30.81 30.77 -11.69
N ALA A 941 30.38 29.54 -11.92
CA ALA A 941 29.23 28.90 -11.31
C ALA A 941 29.39 28.63 -9.81
N GLY A 942 28.28 28.77 -9.06
CA GLY A 942 28.08 28.11 -7.76
C GLY A 942 27.30 28.94 -6.74
N ALA A 943 26.00 28.66 -6.60
CA ALA A 943 25.26 28.66 -5.33
C ALA A 943 23.78 28.33 -5.58
N ASP A 944 23.33 27.18 -5.08
CA ASP A 944 21.91 26.88 -4.82
C ASP A 944 21.35 27.85 -3.76
N PRO A 945 20.12 28.36 -3.89
CA PRO A 945 19.38 28.87 -2.76
C PRO A 945 18.54 27.76 -2.13
N VAL A 946 19.06 27.34 -0.99
CA VAL A 946 18.43 26.89 0.26
C VAL A 946 16.91 27.09 0.37
N ALA A 947 16.30 26.03 0.91
CA ALA A 947 14.92 25.91 1.37
C ALA A 947 14.56 26.94 2.46
N GLU A 948 13.37 27.52 2.33
CA GLU A 948 12.73 28.32 3.38
C GLU A 948 12.19 27.42 4.49
N ASP A 949 12.60 27.75 5.71
CA ASP A 949 12.16 27.25 7.00
C ASP A 949 11.03 28.18 7.49
N GLU A 950 9.77 27.75 7.41
CA GLU A 950 8.65 28.41 8.08
C GLU A 950 8.26 27.61 9.33
N ARG A 951 8.76 28.05 10.47
CA ARG A 951 8.09 27.89 11.77
C ARG A 951 7.44 29.21 12.16
N THR A 952 6.24 29.10 12.71
CA THR A 952 5.50 30.00 13.63
C THR A 952 4.27 30.70 13.07
N ASN A 953 3.09 30.08 13.26
CA ASN A 953 1.97 30.62 14.05
C ASN A 953 0.80 29.62 14.13
N ALA A 954 0.28 29.46 15.35
CA ALA A 954 -0.88 28.66 15.81
C ALA A 954 -0.66 27.17 16.11
#